data_AF-A0A7J2TG03-F1
#
_entry.id   AF-A0A7J2TG03-F1
#
_cell.length_a   1.000
_cell.length_b   1.000
_cell.length_c   1.000
_cell.angle_alpha   90.00
_cell.angle_beta   90.00
_cell.angle_gamma   90.00
#
_symmetry.space_group_name_H-M   'P 1'
#
loop_
_entity.id
_entity.type
_entity.pdbx_description
1 polymer ?
#
loop_
_entity_poly.entity_id
_entity_poly.type
_entity_poly.pdbx_seq_one_letter_code
_entity_poly.pdbx_strand_id
1 'polypeptide(L)'
;MNKKKIALTVTILVTMLFAFSIEFAHSSTDSYSNTNTYAQSLASTFLGQVSGFDMSNYRIISFNVSTPKILNSQTSQIIISAIISDGNGNFSLAMSIINGKVWFFNLNLLSGNLRSTQTSTNDRLAIASNAIDEYKQQFNANYCSGFAQMVPTSLEIQNATISRDDAMLNVSSNTSTEKVESTTFTWYKIIDASTIPQMSITIIVSKTGLITSFYDNLCFYNMANVKTTVTKESAIAIAQPYIEEYAQDNGQTVKTIEAKLEYTVDSSASRGDNNLIYPQWKVFAQLDGLNQYNITEYGVMIWADNGVVYHYGPQGHYRSISRDAITPVLYPVPIVVVVSIATAGAMLLVRRRSKNQQRRTEAKFHLKLGSALILVSILSLSIVPSCFATSNSVVLGSRYNIPTEERTVDTTITNAIANYSTSAGYSTSNLYGSSTTANGIYYGAIGGSGGGVFDIVFYIGHGGHSVEWHYWGWPWQWHTHDYLAMTADDGSLVRDNDIWHNSFYQSINGQKAVVLWSCHLGEDAMGSWITYPCGDTQEHGMPYAWNHVTSLSFDGYFSPDSSGQVFIGFIGPAPFLSYDGFGMNDAGLVFLHHFYYAALIYGWTVHDSLDLAAQSVWGVNYGSTSCIFRNGYTLDGENGHIVVYGQGTIYM
;
A
#
# COMPACT_ATOMS: atom_id res chain seq x y z
N MET A 1 -46.77 -36.21 -1.11
CA MET A 1 -46.00 -36.40 0.15
C MET A 1 -46.84 -35.90 1.32
N ASN A 2 -46.98 -36.67 2.41
CA ASN A 2 -47.83 -36.31 3.57
C ASN A 2 -47.30 -35.02 4.24
N LYS A 3 -48.16 -34.07 4.62
CA LYS A 3 -47.78 -32.80 5.29
C LYS A 3 -46.85 -33.04 6.49
N LYS A 4 -47.02 -34.17 7.20
CA LYS A 4 -46.14 -34.60 8.30
C LYS A 4 -44.69 -34.87 7.87
N LYS A 5 -44.46 -35.39 6.65
CA LYS A 5 -43.11 -35.62 6.12
C LYS A 5 -42.43 -34.32 5.71
N ILE A 6 -43.17 -33.36 5.15
CA ILE A 6 -42.64 -32.03 4.81
C ILE A 6 -42.23 -31.29 6.10
N ALA A 7 -43.09 -31.28 7.12
CA ALA A 7 -42.77 -30.68 8.40
C ALA A 7 -41.52 -31.30 9.03
N LEU A 8 -41.40 -32.63 9.04
CA LEU A 8 -40.22 -33.33 9.56
C LEU A 8 -38.95 -32.97 8.80
N THR A 9 -39.00 -32.89 7.46
CA THR A 9 -37.84 -32.49 6.65
C THR A 9 -37.42 -31.05 6.89
N VAL A 10 -38.38 -30.12 7.03
CA VAL A 10 -38.09 -28.72 7.37
C VAL A 10 -37.49 -28.61 8.76
N THR A 11 -38.03 -29.33 9.75
CA THR A 11 -37.46 -29.35 11.11
C THR A 11 -36.03 -29.86 11.11
N ILE A 12 -35.74 -30.97 10.42
CA ILE A 12 -34.37 -31.52 10.32
C ILE A 12 -33.41 -30.50 9.67
N LEU A 13 -33.85 -29.83 8.59
CA LEU A 13 -33.05 -28.80 7.91
C LEU A 13 -32.76 -27.60 8.83
N VAL A 14 -33.76 -27.11 9.56
CA VAL A 14 -33.58 -25.99 10.51
C VAL A 14 -32.66 -26.40 11.66
N THR A 15 -32.80 -27.62 12.20
CA THR A 15 -31.93 -28.11 13.26
C THR A 15 -30.49 -28.30 12.77
N MET A 16 -30.28 -28.78 11.54
CA MET A 16 -28.95 -28.88 10.93
C MET A 16 -28.34 -27.50 10.69
N LEU A 17 -29.12 -26.51 10.22
CA LEU A 17 -28.68 -25.13 10.08
C LEU A 17 -28.28 -24.51 11.42
N PHE A 18 -29.06 -24.76 12.48
CA PHE A 18 -28.77 -24.25 13.82
C PHE A 18 -27.52 -24.91 14.43
N ALA A 19 -27.38 -26.22 14.30
CA ALA A 19 -26.18 -26.95 14.72
C ALA A 19 -24.94 -26.45 13.99
N PHE A 20 -25.02 -26.29 12.66
CA PHE A 20 -23.94 -25.75 11.84
C PHE A 20 -23.58 -24.31 12.23
N SER A 21 -24.56 -23.48 12.59
CA SER A 21 -24.33 -22.11 13.06
C SER A 21 -23.58 -22.07 14.40
N ILE A 22 -23.92 -22.98 15.33
CA ILE A 22 -23.27 -23.09 16.63
C ILE A 22 -21.84 -23.64 16.49
N GLU A 23 -21.63 -24.64 15.64
CA GLU A 23 -20.33 -25.24 15.36
C GLU A 23 -19.41 -24.27 14.61
N PHE A 24 -19.96 -23.48 13.68
CA PHE A 24 -19.25 -22.39 13.01
C PHE A 24 -18.84 -21.29 14.01
N ALA A 25 -19.74 -20.87 14.91
CA ALA A 25 -19.43 -19.90 15.95
C ALA A 25 -18.31 -20.38 16.90
N HIS A 26 -18.37 -21.63 17.37
CA HIS A 26 -17.31 -22.19 18.24
C HIS A 26 -15.97 -22.36 17.50
N SER A 27 -15.99 -22.79 16.23
CA SER A 27 -14.76 -22.91 15.42
C SER A 27 -14.10 -21.55 15.14
N SER A 28 -14.87 -20.47 15.09
CA SER A 28 -14.35 -19.11 14.88
C SER A 28 -13.72 -18.50 16.14
N THR A 29 -14.24 -18.82 17.34
CA THR A 29 -13.68 -18.33 18.60
C THR A 29 -12.42 -19.09 19.01
N ASP A 30 -12.39 -20.41 18.84
CA ASP A 30 -11.24 -21.24 19.20
C ASP A 30 -10.05 -21.02 18.27
N SER A 31 -10.30 -20.74 16.98
CA SER A 31 -9.23 -20.42 16.03
C SER A 31 -8.63 -19.02 16.27
N TYR A 32 -9.45 -18.05 16.70
CA TYR A 32 -8.98 -16.69 16.97
C TYR A 32 -8.16 -16.58 18.27
N SER A 33 -8.60 -17.21 19.38
CA SER A 33 -7.85 -17.21 20.64
C SER A 33 -6.48 -17.89 20.49
N ASN A 34 -6.43 -19.00 19.74
CA ASN A 34 -5.18 -19.72 19.47
C ASN A 34 -4.21 -18.90 18.62
N THR A 35 -4.72 -18.14 17.65
CA THR A 35 -3.88 -17.29 16.79
C THR A 35 -3.23 -16.15 17.58
N ASN A 36 -3.98 -15.49 18.48
CA ASN A 36 -3.44 -14.39 19.28
C ASN A 36 -2.37 -14.90 20.27
N THR A 37 -2.64 -15.98 21.00
CA THR A 37 -1.64 -16.58 21.91
C THR A 37 -0.39 -17.05 21.17
N TYR A 38 -0.54 -17.65 19.99
CA TYR A 38 0.58 -18.04 19.14
C TYR A 38 1.39 -16.83 18.66
N ALA A 39 0.72 -15.78 18.16
CA ALA A 39 1.36 -14.54 17.72
C ALA A 39 2.12 -13.84 18.86
N GLN A 40 1.52 -13.75 20.06
CA GLN A 40 2.18 -13.22 21.25
C GLN A 40 3.41 -14.03 21.64
N SER A 41 3.33 -15.36 21.56
CA SER A 41 4.47 -16.24 21.84
C SER A 41 5.61 -15.97 20.87
N LEU A 42 5.34 -15.89 19.55
CA LEU A 42 6.36 -15.60 18.56
C LEU A 42 6.98 -14.22 18.73
N ALA A 43 6.15 -13.19 18.97
CA ALA A 43 6.63 -11.83 19.22
C ALA A 43 7.52 -11.78 20.46
N SER A 44 7.12 -12.43 21.57
CA SER A 44 7.90 -12.47 22.81
C SER A 44 9.21 -13.22 22.63
N THR A 45 9.20 -14.35 21.91
CA THR A 45 10.42 -15.09 21.58
C THR A 45 11.37 -14.24 20.74
N PHE A 46 10.87 -13.55 19.71
CA PHE A 46 11.70 -12.68 18.89
C PHE A 46 12.29 -11.53 19.70
N LEU A 47 11.47 -10.84 20.50
CA LEU A 47 11.90 -9.71 21.33
C LEU A 47 13.01 -10.14 22.32
N GLY A 48 12.80 -11.25 23.03
CA GLY A 48 13.74 -11.70 24.06
C GLY A 48 15.02 -12.33 23.50
N GLN A 49 14.90 -13.19 22.48
CA GLN A 49 16.03 -14.01 22.00
C GLN A 49 16.76 -13.38 20.82
N VAL A 50 16.07 -12.64 19.95
CA VAL A 50 16.66 -12.06 18.74
C VAL A 50 16.94 -10.58 18.95
N SER A 51 15.93 -9.79 19.34
CA SER A 51 16.07 -8.33 19.34
C SER A 51 16.87 -7.76 20.52
N GLY A 52 17.14 -8.59 21.54
CA GLY A 52 17.83 -8.19 22.76
C GLY A 52 16.99 -7.35 23.72
N PHE A 53 15.65 -7.40 23.59
CA PHE A 53 14.72 -6.71 24.47
C PHE A 53 14.74 -7.32 25.88
N ASP A 54 14.69 -6.50 26.92
CA ASP A 54 14.71 -7.00 28.30
C ASP A 54 13.31 -7.48 28.69
N MET A 55 13.16 -8.79 28.80
CA MET A 55 11.88 -9.41 29.12
C MET A 55 11.52 -9.35 30.62
N SER A 56 12.43 -8.90 31.50
CA SER A 56 12.19 -8.87 32.95
C SER A 56 11.17 -7.80 33.39
N ASN A 57 11.13 -6.68 32.67
CA ASN A 57 10.19 -5.58 32.88
C ASN A 57 9.20 -5.42 31.72
N TYR A 58 9.13 -6.43 30.84
CA TYR A 58 8.29 -6.42 29.66
C TYR A 58 6.81 -6.39 30.03
N ARG A 59 6.09 -5.39 29.48
CA ARG A 59 4.64 -5.28 29.59
C ARG A 59 4.03 -4.98 28.23
N ILE A 60 3.01 -5.75 27.87
CA ILE A 60 2.13 -5.45 26.75
C ILE A 60 1.08 -4.44 27.23
N ILE A 61 1.05 -3.27 26.59
CA ILE A 61 0.04 -2.23 26.83
C ILE A 61 -1.16 -2.45 25.89
N SER A 62 -0.88 -2.68 24.61
CA SER A 62 -1.87 -3.08 23.60
C SER A 62 -1.27 -4.11 22.65
N PHE A 63 -2.10 -4.99 22.09
CA PHE A 63 -1.65 -6.03 21.17
C PHE A 63 -2.78 -6.42 20.23
N ASN A 64 -2.59 -6.12 18.95
CA ASN A 64 -3.53 -6.40 17.88
C ASN A 64 -2.89 -7.37 16.90
N VAL A 65 -3.70 -8.34 16.44
CA VAL A 65 -3.28 -9.36 15.47
C VAL A 65 -4.27 -9.39 14.33
N SER A 66 -3.76 -9.41 13.10
CA SER A 66 -4.55 -9.70 11.91
C SER A 66 -3.87 -10.80 11.09
N THR A 67 -4.64 -11.48 10.25
CA THR A 67 -4.13 -12.59 9.42
C THR A 67 -4.46 -12.43 7.93
N PRO A 68 -4.04 -11.33 7.29
CA PRO A 68 -4.33 -11.13 5.88
C PRO A 68 -3.55 -12.11 5.01
N LYS A 69 -4.04 -12.34 3.79
CA LYS A 69 -3.20 -12.92 2.74
C LYS A 69 -2.24 -11.86 2.20
N ILE A 70 -1.02 -12.27 1.89
CA ILE A 70 -0.07 -11.41 1.20
C ILE A 70 -0.63 -11.17 -0.21
N LEU A 71 -0.57 -9.92 -0.66
CA LEU A 71 -1.10 -9.53 -1.96
C LEU A 71 -0.53 -10.42 -3.07
N ASN A 72 -1.41 -10.88 -3.95
CA ASN A 72 -1.07 -11.77 -5.06
C ASN A 72 -0.43 -13.11 -4.63
N SER A 73 -0.47 -13.48 -3.35
CA SER A 73 0.03 -14.76 -2.85
C SER A 73 -1.10 -15.60 -2.27
N GLN A 74 -0.94 -16.92 -2.33
CA GLN A 74 -1.78 -17.83 -1.52
C GLN A 74 -1.32 -17.88 -0.05
N THR A 75 -0.19 -17.25 0.26
CA THR A 75 0.43 -17.26 1.59
C THR A 75 -0.27 -16.26 2.50
N SER A 76 -0.72 -16.72 3.67
CA SER A 76 -1.17 -15.85 4.76
C SER A 76 0.01 -15.35 5.58
N GLN A 77 -0.11 -14.13 6.10
CA GLN A 77 0.81 -13.57 7.08
C GLN A 77 0.05 -13.25 8.37
N ILE A 78 0.74 -13.29 9.51
CA ILE A 78 0.25 -12.75 10.77
C ILE A 78 0.87 -11.37 10.93
N ILE A 79 0.05 -10.32 10.97
CA ILE A 79 0.51 -8.96 11.28
C ILE A 79 0.20 -8.68 12.74
N ILE A 80 1.20 -8.15 13.45
CA ILE A 80 1.14 -7.77 14.85
C ILE A 80 1.42 -6.27 14.92
N SER A 81 0.51 -5.56 15.58
CA SER A 81 0.71 -4.16 15.99
C SER A 81 0.50 -4.08 17.50
N ALA A 82 1.50 -3.61 18.23
CA ALA A 82 1.46 -3.59 19.69
C ALA A 82 2.15 -2.36 20.26
N ILE A 83 1.72 -1.95 21.46
CA ILE A 83 2.47 -1.03 22.30
C ILE A 83 3.04 -1.85 23.46
N ILE A 84 4.35 -1.82 23.63
CA ILE A 84 5.07 -2.57 24.66
C ILE A 84 5.93 -1.63 25.50
N SER A 85 6.23 -2.01 26.73
CA SER A 85 7.11 -1.26 27.64
C SER A 85 8.16 -2.17 28.25
N ASP A 86 9.36 -1.65 28.50
CA ASP A 86 10.43 -2.28 29.30
C ASP A 86 10.65 -1.59 30.66
N GLY A 87 9.75 -0.70 31.05
CA GLY A 87 9.89 0.14 32.25
C GLY A 87 10.75 1.41 32.05
N ASN A 88 11.63 1.45 31.03
CA ASN A 88 12.42 2.64 30.68
C ASN A 88 11.78 3.45 29.55
N GLY A 89 11.04 2.78 28.67
CA GLY A 89 10.32 3.40 27.58
C GLY A 89 9.08 2.63 27.17
N ASN A 90 8.26 3.28 26.33
CA ASN A 90 7.17 2.66 25.61
C ASN A 90 7.54 2.63 24.13
N PHE A 91 7.22 1.53 23.47
CA PHE A 91 7.59 1.26 22.10
C PHE A 91 6.36 0.86 21.28
N SER A 92 6.30 1.35 20.05
CA SER A 92 5.42 0.81 19.02
C SER A 92 6.14 -0.36 18.34
N LEU A 93 5.48 -1.50 18.31
CA LEU A 93 5.92 -2.71 17.66
C LEU A 93 5.05 -2.97 16.44
N ALA A 94 5.68 -3.09 15.28
CA ALA A 94 5.08 -3.65 14.08
C ALA A 94 5.86 -4.90 13.65
N MET A 95 5.16 -6.01 13.44
CA MET A 95 5.78 -7.27 13.06
C MET A 95 4.90 -8.01 12.07
N SER A 96 5.49 -8.62 11.03
CA SER A 96 4.82 -9.57 10.16
C SER A 96 5.52 -10.92 10.21
N ILE A 97 4.71 -11.98 10.26
CA ILE A 97 5.17 -13.37 10.36
C ILE A 97 4.58 -14.17 9.19
N ILE A 98 5.46 -14.87 8.47
CA ILE A 98 5.11 -15.76 7.36
C ILE A 98 5.63 -17.15 7.68
N ASN A 99 4.76 -18.16 7.60
CA ASN A 99 5.14 -19.57 7.80
C ASN A 99 5.96 -19.80 9.10
N GLY A 100 5.55 -19.12 10.18
CA GLY A 100 6.18 -19.17 11.49
C GLY A 100 7.53 -18.46 11.59
N LYS A 101 7.89 -17.61 10.63
CA LYS A 101 9.14 -16.83 10.59
C LYS A 101 8.86 -15.35 10.53
N VAL A 102 9.70 -14.52 11.16
CA VAL A 102 9.52 -13.07 11.15
C VAL A 102 9.98 -12.55 9.79
N TRP A 103 9.05 -12.06 8.98
CA TRP A 103 9.38 -11.42 7.71
C TRP A 103 9.79 -9.97 7.91
N PHE A 104 9.09 -9.27 8.80
CA PHE A 104 9.27 -7.86 9.10
C PHE A 104 9.16 -7.65 10.60
N PHE A 105 10.02 -6.80 11.14
CA PHE A 105 9.94 -6.29 12.50
C PHE A 105 10.48 -4.86 12.53
N ASN A 106 9.74 -3.99 13.20
CA ASN A 106 10.13 -2.63 13.48
C ASN A 106 9.70 -2.26 14.90
N LEU A 107 10.59 -1.59 15.63
CA LEU A 107 10.41 -1.17 17.00
C LEU A 107 10.78 0.29 17.15
N ASN A 108 9.78 1.14 17.31
CA ASN A 108 9.93 2.59 17.45
C ASN A 108 9.72 3.02 18.90
N LEU A 109 10.63 3.82 19.45
CA LEU A 109 10.46 4.42 20.77
C LEU A 109 9.39 5.53 20.68
N LEU A 110 8.28 5.36 21.41
CA LEU A 110 7.22 6.35 21.52
C LEU A 110 7.50 7.37 22.63
N SER A 111 8.01 6.92 23.77
CA SER A 111 8.29 7.76 24.94
C SER A 111 9.30 7.11 25.86
N GLY A 112 10.04 7.91 26.63
CA GLY A 112 11.09 7.43 27.55
C GLY A 112 12.48 7.51 26.91
N ASN A 113 13.37 6.60 27.26
CA ASN A 113 14.73 6.57 26.70
C ASN A 113 15.08 5.18 26.19
N LEU A 114 15.76 5.12 25.05
CA LEU A 114 16.59 3.95 24.72
C LEU A 114 17.68 3.84 25.80
N ARG A 115 17.99 2.61 26.25
CA ARG A 115 18.94 2.30 27.34
C ARG A 115 20.12 3.29 27.42
N SER A 116 20.50 3.71 28.63
CA SER A 116 21.46 4.81 28.83
C SER A 116 22.90 4.51 28.41
N THR A 117 23.27 3.23 28.24
CA THR A 117 24.62 2.82 27.86
C THR A 117 24.75 2.62 26.36
N GLN A 118 25.66 3.38 25.73
CA GLN A 118 26.03 3.16 24.34
C GLN A 118 26.92 1.92 24.22
N THR A 119 26.66 1.11 23.20
CA THR A 119 27.47 -0.05 22.83
C THR A 119 28.53 0.35 21.82
N SER A 120 29.74 -0.21 21.93
CA SER A 120 30.78 0.03 20.93
C SER A 120 30.39 -0.56 19.57
N THR A 121 31.06 -0.14 18.49
CA THR A 121 30.86 -0.76 17.17
C THR A 121 31.14 -2.27 17.20
N ASN A 122 32.16 -2.71 17.93
CA ASN A 122 32.48 -4.14 18.05
C ASN A 122 31.37 -4.92 18.79
N ASP A 123 30.75 -4.32 19.81
CA ASP A 123 29.61 -4.94 20.49
C ASP A 123 28.42 -5.06 19.54
N ARG A 124 28.16 -4.06 18.69
CA ARG A 124 27.11 -4.11 17.67
C ARG A 124 27.34 -5.22 16.64
N LEU A 125 28.59 -5.47 16.25
CA LEU A 125 28.96 -6.62 15.41
C LEU A 125 28.61 -7.94 16.11
N ALA A 126 29.00 -8.10 17.38
CA ALA A 126 28.69 -9.30 18.15
C ALA A 126 27.18 -9.51 18.33
N ILE A 127 26.42 -8.44 18.57
CA ILE A 127 24.96 -8.48 18.69
C ILE A 127 24.32 -8.95 17.38
N ALA A 128 24.72 -8.39 16.24
CA ALA A 128 24.18 -8.81 14.94
C ALA A 128 24.50 -10.27 14.63
N SER A 129 25.72 -10.72 14.93
CA SER A 129 26.15 -12.13 14.77
C SER A 129 25.33 -13.08 15.64
N ASN A 130 25.12 -12.74 16.91
CA ASN A 130 24.31 -13.56 17.83
C ASN A 130 22.84 -13.58 17.42
N ALA A 131 22.28 -12.44 17.03
CA ALA A 131 20.87 -12.33 16.68
C ALA A 131 20.50 -13.17 15.45
N ILE A 132 21.35 -13.22 14.42
CA ILE A 132 21.08 -14.07 13.26
C ILE A 132 21.20 -15.56 13.61
N ASP A 133 22.12 -15.94 14.50
CA ASP A 133 22.24 -17.31 14.98
C ASP A 133 21.07 -17.74 15.89
N GLU A 134 20.56 -16.84 16.74
CA GLU A 134 19.35 -17.07 17.52
C GLU A 134 18.12 -17.14 16.63
N TYR A 135 17.97 -16.22 15.66
CA TYR A 135 16.85 -16.27 14.72
C TYR A 135 16.79 -17.59 13.95
N LYS A 136 17.95 -18.07 13.46
CA LYS A 136 18.08 -19.40 12.84
C LYS A 136 17.55 -20.52 13.76
N GLN A 137 17.93 -20.51 15.04
CA GLN A 137 17.57 -21.53 16.01
C GLN A 137 16.08 -21.45 16.41
N GLN A 138 15.61 -20.27 16.81
CA GLN A 138 14.26 -20.09 17.37
C GLN A 138 13.16 -20.17 16.31
N PHE A 139 13.44 -19.76 15.06
CA PHE A 139 12.46 -19.68 13.97
C PHE A 139 12.70 -20.71 12.86
N ASN A 140 13.61 -21.67 13.08
CA ASN A 140 13.98 -22.71 12.10
C ASN A 140 14.35 -22.13 10.72
N ALA A 141 15.09 -21.01 10.73
CA ALA A 141 15.51 -20.28 9.53
C ALA A 141 16.87 -20.79 9.02
N ASN A 142 16.96 -22.08 8.68
CA ASN A 142 18.22 -22.74 8.32
C ASN A 142 18.92 -22.15 7.09
N TYR A 143 18.20 -21.41 6.24
CA TYR A 143 18.79 -20.69 5.10
C TYR A 143 19.75 -19.56 5.51
N CYS A 144 19.72 -19.13 6.77
CA CYS A 144 20.68 -18.19 7.36
C CYS A 144 22.02 -18.83 7.76
N SER A 145 22.19 -20.14 7.57
CA SER A 145 23.41 -20.84 7.96
C SER A 145 24.64 -20.21 7.31
N GLY A 146 25.65 -19.86 8.12
CA GLY A 146 26.86 -19.21 7.65
C GLY A 146 26.85 -17.68 7.77
N PHE A 147 25.69 -17.04 7.98
CA PHE A 147 25.57 -15.57 8.00
C PHE A 147 26.21 -14.96 9.25
N ALA A 148 26.08 -15.59 10.41
CA ALA A 148 26.72 -15.14 11.66
C ALA A 148 28.24 -15.07 11.52
N GLN A 149 28.84 -16.07 10.85
CA GLN A 149 30.28 -16.19 10.64
C GLN A 149 30.83 -15.17 9.62
N MET A 150 29.96 -14.52 8.84
CA MET A 150 30.37 -13.43 7.95
C MET A 150 30.56 -12.11 8.67
N VAL A 151 29.98 -11.95 9.87
CA VAL A 151 30.12 -10.72 10.65
C VAL A 151 31.54 -10.66 11.22
N PRO A 152 32.33 -9.62 10.92
CA PRO A 152 33.70 -9.51 11.40
C PRO A 152 33.71 -9.22 12.90
N THR A 153 34.80 -9.59 13.59
CA THR A 153 34.97 -9.28 15.02
C THR A 153 35.31 -7.82 15.29
N SER A 154 35.78 -7.09 14.27
CA SER A 154 36.12 -5.67 14.33
C SER A 154 36.08 -5.05 12.94
N LEU A 155 35.79 -3.75 12.86
CA LEU A 155 35.84 -2.97 11.62
C LEU A 155 36.78 -1.77 11.78
N GLU A 156 37.68 -1.57 10.81
CA GLU A 156 38.58 -0.40 10.76
C GLU A 156 37.90 0.84 10.17
N ILE A 157 36.88 0.63 9.33
CA ILE A 157 36.11 1.67 8.65
C ILE A 157 34.61 1.50 8.95
N GLN A 158 33.86 2.59 8.91
CA GLN A 158 32.43 2.60 9.30
C GLN A 158 31.53 1.72 8.41
N ASN A 159 31.97 1.45 7.17
CA ASN A 159 31.23 0.67 6.19
C ASN A 159 32.12 -0.44 5.63
N ALA A 160 31.60 -1.65 5.46
CA ALA A 160 32.34 -2.78 4.92
C ALA A 160 31.46 -3.67 4.02
N THR A 161 32.08 -4.30 3.03
CA THR A 161 31.46 -5.34 2.20
C THR A 161 32.31 -6.60 2.29
N ILE A 162 31.68 -7.71 2.65
CA ILE A 162 32.33 -9.02 2.85
C ILE A 162 31.60 -10.03 1.98
N SER A 163 32.31 -10.67 1.05
CA SER A 163 31.71 -11.60 0.09
C SER A 163 32.23 -13.02 0.28
N ARG A 164 31.34 -13.98 0.03
CA ARG A 164 31.60 -15.42 -0.17
C ARG A 164 31.03 -15.83 -1.52
N ASP A 165 31.17 -17.10 -1.89
CA ASP A 165 30.67 -17.60 -3.18
C ASP A 165 29.14 -17.50 -3.32
N ASP A 166 28.39 -17.65 -2.23
CA ASP A 166 26.92 -17.74 -2.24
C ASP A 166 26.21 -16.59 -1.50
N ALA A 167 26.96 -15.67 -0.89
CA ALA A 167 26.41 -14.57 -0.10
C ALA A 167 27.35 -13.36 0.00
N MET A 168 26.76 -12.19 0.19
CA MET A 168 27.46 -10.93 0.46
C MET A 168 26.87 -10.26 1.69
N LEU A 169 27.71 -9.80 2.63
CA LEU A 169 27.34 -8.98 3.76
C LEU A 169 27.79 -7.53 3.50
N ASN A 170 26.84 -6.60 3.58
CA ASN A 170 27.10 -5.18 3.66
C ASN A 170 26.87 -4.70 5.10
N VAL A 171 27.84 -3.99 5.65
CA VAL A 171 27.75 -3.31 6.94
C VAL A 171 27.84 -1.82 6.68
N SER A 172 26.89 -1.04 7.19
CA SER A 172 26.93 0.41 7.11
C SER A 172 26.56 1.05 8.45
N SER A 173 27.31 2.07 8.85
CA SER A 173 27.01 2.84 10.06
C SER A 173 26.30 4.14 9.67
N ASN A 174 25.12 4.39 10.24
CA ASN A 174 24.43 5.65 10.08
C ASN A 174 24.68 6.53 11.31
N THR A 175 25.40 7.62 11.11
CA THR A 175 25.72 8.65 12.12
C THR A 175 25.01 9.97 11.85
N SER A 176 24.17 10.02 10.82
CA SER A 176 23.57 11.24 10.29
C SER A 176 22.26 11.56 11.00
N THR A 177 22.34 12.51 11.93
CA THR A 177 21.29 13.19 12.72
C THR A 177 20.94 12.56 14.07
N GLU A 178 20.76 13.44 15.06
CA GLU A 178 20.92 13.21 16.51
C GLU A 178 19.99 12.19 17.18
N LYS A 179 19.10 11.48 16.45
CA LYS A 179 18.08 10.65 17.10
C LYS A 179 18.32 9.14 17.13
N VAL A 180 18.98 8.48 16.17
CA VAL A 180 19.39 7.06 16.40
C VAL A 180 20.62 6.68 15.56
N GLU A 181 21.82 6.94 16.11
CA GLU A 181 23.03 6.27 15.60
C GLU A 181 22.79 4.74 15.58
N SER A 182 23.07 4.10 14.45
CA SER A 182 22.81 2.68 14.25
C SER A 182 23.80 2.05 13.26
N THR A 183 23.89 0.72 13.29
CA THR A 183 24.65 -0.07 12.31
C THR A 183 23.69 -1.03 11.63
N THR A 184 23.66 -0.96 10.29
CA THR A 184 22.84 -1.81 9.43
C THR A 184 23.70 -2.94 8.88
N PHE A 185 23.16 -4.15 8.94
CA PHE A 185 23.76 -5.36 8.41
C PHE A 185 22.80 -5.95 7.39
N THR A 186 23.22 -6.06 6.14
CA THR A 186 22.41 -6.67 5.09
C THR A 186 23.17 -7.80 4.42
N TRP A 187 22.63 -9.01 4.55
CA TRP A 187 23.09 -10.19 3.82
C TRP A 187 22.26 -10.32 2.54
N TYR A 188 22.93 -10.50 1.41
CA TYR A 188 22.33 -10.81 0.12
C TYR A 188 22.76 -12.20 -0.33
N LYS A 189 21.87 -12.96 -0.96
CA LYS A 189 22.28 -14.14 -1.72
C LYS A 189 22.96 -13.73 -3.03
N ILE A 190 24.02 -14.47 -3.37
CA ILE A 190 24.67 -14.39 -4.67
C ILE A 190 24.25 -15.60 -5.49
N ILE A 191 23.72 -15.34 -6.69
CA ILE A 191 23.36 -16.36 -7.68
C ILE A 191 23.92 -15.91 -9.03
N ASP A 192 24.63 -16.80 -9.72
CA ASP A 192 25.33 -16.51 -10.98
C ASP A 192 26.17 -15.21 -10.92
N ALA A 193 26.96 -15.08 -9.85
CA ALA A 193 27.80 -13.92 -9.56
C ALA A 193 27.05 -12.58 -9.41
N SER A 194 25.73 -12.61 -9.27
CA SER A 194 24.89 -11.42 -9.06
C SER A 194 24.23 -11.46 -7.70
N THR A 195 24.17 -10.31 -7.03
CA THR A 195 23.38 -10.16 -5.80
C THR A 195 21.91 -10.00 -6.17
N ILE A 196 21.02 -10.63 -5.40
CA ILE A 196 19.58 -10.51 -5.60
C ILE A 196 19.01 -9.72 -4.42
N PRO A 197 18.66 -8.43 -4.58
CA PRO A 197 18.16 -7.59 -3.48
C PRO A 197 16.95 -8.18 -2.76
N GLN A 198 16.06 -8.84 -3.50
CA GLN A 198 14.87 -9.52 -2.99
C GLN A 198 15.19 -10.80 -2.22
N MET A 199 16.43 -11.30 -2.27
CA MET A 199 16.91 -12.43 -1.47
C MET A 199 17.89 -11.94 -0.41
N SER A 200 17.36 -11.23 0.58
CA SER A 200 18.15 -10.58 1.62
C SER A 200 17.61 -10.77 3.03
N ILE A 201 18.51 -10.61 4.00
CA ILE A 201 18.16 -10.38 5.40
C ILE A 201 18.81 -9.09 5.84
N THR A 202 18.08 -8.23 6.54
CA THR A 202 18.60 -6.98 7.11
C THR A 202 18.34 -6.92 8.60
N ILE A 203 19.35 -6.50 9.37
CA ILE A 203 19.27 -6.21 10.81
C ILE A 203 19.77 -4.79 11.05
N ILE A 204 19.03 -3.99 11.82
CA ILE A 204 19.46 -2.67 12.26
C ILE A 204 19.66 -2.69 13.78
N VAL A 205 20.91 -2.49 14.20
CA VAL A 205 21.32 -2.43 15.61
C VAL A 205 21.52 -0.97 16.01
N SER A 206 20.74 -0.50 16.97
CA SER A 206 20.87 0.85 17.53
C SER A 206 22.17 1.03 18.33
N LYS A 207 22.53 2.29 18.63
CA LYS A 207 23.68 2.63 19.48
C LYS A 207 23.64 2.05 20.89
N THR A 208 22.50 1.56 21.35
CA THR A 208 22.34 0.94 22.67
C THR A 208 22.35 -0.59 22.62
N GLY A 209 22.60 -1.16 21.43
CA GLY A 209 22.63 -2.60 21.20
C GLY A 209 21.27 -3.25 21.00
N LEU A 210 20.17 -2.48 21.05
CA LEU A 210 18.85 -3.01 20.74
C LEU A 210 18.66 -3.13 19.23
N ILE A 211 18.11 -4.25 18.77
CA ILE A 211 17.70 -4.39 17.36
C ILE A 211 16.35 -3.69 17.21
N THR A 212 16.32 -2.68 16.36
CA THR A 212 15.11 -1.86 16.12
C THR A 212 14.42 -2.23 14.82
N SER A 213 15.12 -2.86 13.89
CA SER A 213 14.50 -3.34 12.65
C SER A 213 15.11 -4.67 12.21
N PHE A 214 14.27 -5.52 11.64
CA PHE A 214 14.65 -6.80 11.05
C PHE A 214 13.77 -7.10 9.83
N TYR A 215 14.38 -7.53 8.74
CA TYR A 215 13.72 -7.87 7.50
C TYR A 215 14.29 -9.19 6.98
N ASP A 216 13.46 -10.19 6.68
CA ASP A 216 13.88 -11.48 6.14
C ASP A 216 13.12 -11.82 4.87
N ASN A 217 13.61 -11.33 3.75
CA ASN A 217 13.02 -11.60 2.45
C ASN A 217 13.22 -13.06 2.02
N LEU A 218 14.18 -13.80 2.61
CA LEU A 218 14.42 -15.22 2.33
C LEU A 218 13.32 -16.13 2.89
N CYS A 219 12.54 -15.68 3.89
CA CYS A 219 11.40 -16.46 4.38
C CYS A 219 10.22 -16.48 3.41
N PHE A 220 10.17 -15.51 2.49
CA PHE A 220 9.04 -15.29 1.59
C PHE A 220 9.39 -15.59 0.13
N TYR A 221 10.48 -15.01 -0.38
CA TYR A 221 10.91 -15.20 -1.76
C TYR A 221 11.71 -16.48 -1.92
N ASN A 222 11.42 -17.21 -2.99
CA ASN A 222 12.13 -18.43 -3.34
C ASN A 222 12.61 -18.35 -4.79
N MET A 223 13.71 -19.04 -5.09
CA MET A 223 14.13 -19.18 -6.48
C MET A 223 13.19 -20.13 -7.21
N ALA A 224 12.74 -19.71 -8.39
CA ALA A 224 12.04 -20.61 -9.29
C ALA A 224 12.98 -21.76 -9.70
N ASN A 225 12.47 -22.99 -9.66
CA ASN A 225 13.22 -24.16 -10.13
C ASN A 225 13.11 -24.28 -11.65
N VAL A 226 13.71 -23.31 -12.36
CA VAL A 226 13.75 -23.26 -13.81
C VAL A 226 15.18 -23.17 -14.31
N LYS A 227 15.44 -23.72 -15.49
CA LYS A 227 16.74 -23.64 -16.13
C LYS A 227 16.77 -22.46 -17.09
N THR A 228 17.82 -21.67 -17.06
CA THR A 228 18.11 -20.67 -18.10
C THR A 228 18.39 -21.39 -19.42
N THR A 229 17.44 -21.32 -20.37
CA THR A 229 17.56 -21.96 -21.69
C THR A 229 17.83 -20.96 -22.81
N VAL A 230 17.45 -19.70 -22.62
CA VAL A 230 17.68 -18.60 -23.55
C VAL A 230 19.10 -18.09 -23.35
N THR A 231 19.92 -18.09 -24.40
CA THR A 231 21.26 -17.51 -24.36
C THR A 231 21.21 -15.98 -24.47
N LYS A 232 22.30 -15.30 -24.12
CA LYS A 232 22.42 -13.84 -24.29
C LYS A 232 22.13 -13.41 -25.74
N GLU A 233 22.70 -14.13 -26.70
CA GLU A 233 22.54 -13.85 -28.14
C GLU A 233 21.10 -14.09 -28.59
N SER A 234 20.47 -15.15 -28.07
CA SER A 234 19.06 -15.46 -28.36
C SER A 234 18.14 -14.37 -27.79
N ALA A 235 18.42 -13.88 -26.57
CA ALA A 235 17.66 -12.79 -25.97
C ALA A 235 17.78 -11.49 -26.78
N ILE A 236 18.99 -11.14 -27.24
CA ILE A 236 19.20 -10.00 -28.14
C ILE A 236 18.40 -10.17 -29.44
N ALA A 237 18.44 -11.35 -30.06
CA ALA A 237 17.68 -11.63 -31.28
C ALA A 237 16.15 -11.55 -31.08
N ILE A 238 15.64 -11.96 -29.91
CA ILE A 238 14.21 -11.82 -29.55
C ILE A 238 13.84 -10.36 -29.34
N ALA A 239 14.70 -9.56 -28.71
CA ALA A 239 14.45 -8.14 -28.42
C ALA A 239 14.57 -7.23 -29.65
N GLN A 240 15.42 -7.60 -30.61
CA GLN A 240 15.81 -6.76 -31.74
C GLN A 240 14.61 -6.20 -32.54
N PRO A 241 13.56 -6.99 -32.89
CA PRO A 241 12.40 -6.45 -33.62
C PRO A 241 11.67 -5.32 -32.86
N TYR A 242 11.50 -5.45 -31.53
CA TYR A 242 10.85 -4.42 -30.71
C TYR A 242 11.66 -3.12 -30.66
N ILE A 243 12.98 -3.26 -30.56
CA ILE A 243 13.92 -2.14 -30.52
C ILE A 243 13.94 -1.42 -31.87
N GLU A 244 14.04 -2.17 -32.97
CA GLU A 244 14.09 -1.62 -34.33
C GLU A 244 12.78 -0.93 -34.72
N GLU A 245 11.64 -1.53 -34.38
CA GLU A 245 10.30 -0.94 -34.59
C GLU A 245 10.19 0.41 -33.86
N TYR A 246 10.52 0.45 -32.57
CA TYR A 246 10.47 1.69 -31.80
C TYR A 246 11.43 2.76 -32.35
N ALA A 247 12.67 2.38 -32.67
CA ALA A 247 13.66 3.30 -33.23
C ALA A 247 13.16 3.89 -34.57
N GLN A 248 12.62 3.04 -35.46
CA GLN A 248 12.06 3.45 -36.74
C GLN A 248 10.88 4.42 -36.57
N ASP A 249 9.92 4.06 -35.71
CA ASP A 249 8.71 4.86 -35.47
C ASP A 249 9.02 6.24 -34.87
N ASN A 250 10.15 6.37 -34.19
CA ASN A 250 10.58 7.61 -33.53
C ASN A 250 11.70 8.34 -34.26
N GLY A 251 12.07 7.89 -35.47
CA GLY A 251 13.13 8.51 -36.27
C GLY A 251 14.51 8.47 -35.61
N GLN A 252 14.77 7.45 -34.78
CA GLN A 252 16.04 7.19 -34.11
C GLN A 252 16.75 5.98 -34.74
N THR A 253 18.04 5.84 -34.47
CA THR A 253 18.88 4.69 -34.82
C THR A 253 19.44 4.04 -33.55
N VAL A 254 19.62 2.71 -33.61
CA VAL A 254 20.17 1.93 -32.51
C VAL A 254 21.70 2.03 -32.52
N LYS A 255 22.29 2.52 -31.42
CA LYS A 255 23.75 2.62 -31.25
C LYS A 255 24.36 1.33 -30.73
N THR A 256 23.80 0.82 -29.64
CA THR A 256 24.28 -0.38 -28.96
C THR A 256 23.10 -1.16 -28.43
N ILE A 257 23.22 -2.50 -28.40
CA ILE A 257 22.29 -3.39 -27.71
C ILE A 257 23.12 -4.21 -26.73
N GLU A 258 22.71 -4.19 -25.48
CA GLU A 258 23.32 -4.97 -24.41
C GLU A 258 22.26 -5.83 -23.74
N ALA A 259 22.69 -6.97 -23.21
CA ALA A 259 21.83 -7.89 -22.49
C ALA A 259 22.51 -8.30 -21.19
N LYS A 260 21.75 -8.19 -20.09
CA LYS A 260 22.18 -8.55 -18.75
C LYS A 260 21.21 -9.58 -18.17
N LEU A 261 21.77 -10.65 -17.62
CA LEU A 261 20.98 -11.63 -16.86
C LEU A 261 20.70 -11.03 -15.49
N GLU A 262 19.43 -10.96 -15.12
CA GLU A 262 18.95 -10.49 -13.83
C GLU A 262 17.92 -11.47 -13.26
N TYR A 263 17.61 -11.29 -11.99
CA TYR A 263 16.66 -12.12 -11.27
C TYR A 263 15.56 -11.22 -10.73
N THR A 264 14.31 -11.53 -11.04
CA THR A 264 13.15 -10.72 -10.62
C THR A 264 11.97 -11.59 -10.25
N VAL A 265 11.05 -11.01 -9.47
CA VAL A 265 9.72 -11.57 -9.27
C VAL A 265 8.87 -11.36 -10.52
N ASP A 266 7.93 -12.27 -10.77
CA ASP A 266 6.86 -12.04 -11.75
C ASP A 266 5.79 -11.12 -11.15
N SER A 267 6.06 -9.82 -11.13
CA SER A 267 5.12 -8.81 -10.59
C SER A 267 3.79 -8.75 -11.34
N SER A 268 3.73 -9.28 -12.57
CA SER A 268 2.51 -9.33 -13.39
C SER A 268 1.60 -10.50 -13.04
N ALA A 269 2.03 -11.41 -12.15
CA ALA A 269 1.34 -12.65 -11.83
C ALA A 269 1.05 -13.57 -13.03
N SER A 270 1.74 -13.36 -14.16
CA SER A 270 1.51 -14.12 -15.40
C SER A 270 1.76 -15.63 -15.25
N ARG A 271 2.63 -16.01 -14.31
CA ARG A 271 3.00 -17.40 -13.97
C ARG A 271 2.24 -17.95 -12.77
N GLY A 272 1.48 -17.09 -12.06
CA GLY A 272 0.63 -17.48 -10.94
C GLY A 272 1.34 -17.65 -9.59
N ASP A 273 2.62 -17.27 -9.49
CA ASP A 273 3.47 -17.48 -8.32
C ASP A 273 4.35 -16.26 -7.98
N ASN A 274 3.70 -15.23 -7.45
CA ASN A 274 4.27 -13.89 -7.22
C ASN A 274 5.42 -13.77 -6.21
N ASN A 275 5.79 -14.88 -5.56
CA ASN A 275 6.93 -14.94 -4.64
C ASN A 275 8.10 -15.77 -5.19
N LEU A 276 8.02 -16.26 -6.43
CA LEU A 276 9.15 -16.89 -7.08
C LEU A 276 9.98 -15.87 -7.86
N ILE A 277 11.29 -16.00 -7.72
CA ILE A 277 12.30 -15.21 -8.43
C ILE A 277 12.77 -16.01 -9.64
N TYR A 278 12.59 -15.42 -10.81
CA TYR A 278 12.87 -15.99 -12.10
C TYR A 278 14.09 -15.32 -12.74
N PRO A 279 14.93 -16.07 -13.47
CA PRO A 279 15.94 -15.47 -14.32
C PRO A 279 15.28 -14.76 -15.51
N GLN A 280 15.71 -13.54 -15.78
CA GLN A 280 15.31 -12.74 -16.94
C GLN A 280 16.52 -12.16 -17.65
N TRP A 281 16.41 -11.98 -18.96
CA TRP A 281 17.29 -11.11 -19.72
C TRP A 281 16.67 -9.72 -19.78
N LYS A 282 17.36 -8.76 -19.19
CA LYS A 282 17.13 -7.33 -19.45
C LYS A 282 17.98 -6.95 -20.65
N VAL A 283 17.33 -6.82 -21.80
CA VAL A 283 17.97 -6.36 -23.04
C VAL A 283 17.66 -4.88 -23.20
N PHE A 284 18.69 -4.04 -23.32
CA PHE A 284 18.53 -2.60 -23.48
C PHE A 284 19.32 -2.10 -24.66
N ALA A 285 18.72 -1.17 -25.39
CA ALA A 285 19.29 -0.50 -26.53
C ALA A 285 19.52 0.97 -26.23
N GLN A 286 20.72 1.48 -26.53
CA GLN A 286 20.95 2.92 -26.58
C GLN A 286 20.56 3.44 -27.96
N LEU A 287 19.73 4.47 -27.99
CA LEU A 287 19.27 5.12 -29.22
C LEU A 287 20.08 6.39 -29.48
N ASP A 288 20.14 6.83 -30.73
CA ASP A 288 20.71 8.12 -31.07
C ASP A 288 19.71 9.27 -30.81
N GLY A 289 20.27 10.43 -30.44
CA GLY A 289 19.48 11.63 -30.18
C GLY A 289 18.44 11.49 -29.07
N LEU A 290 17.54 12.46 -29.02
CA LEU A 290 16.32 12.45 -28.23
C LEU A 290 15.16 12.46 -29.24
N ASN A 291 14.18 11.57 -29.08
CA ASN A 291 12.92 11.71 -29.79
C ASN A 291 12.04 12.80 -29.16
N GLN A 292 10.83 12.98 -29.69
CA GLN A 292 9.83 13.92 -29.15
C GLN A 292 9.46 13.65 -27.68
N TYR A 293 9.77 12.47 -27.15
CA TYR A 293 9.50 12.06 -25.78
C TYR A 293 10.75 12.11 -24.88
N ASN A 294 11.87 12.66 -25.37
CA ASN A 294 13.16 12.70 -24.68
C ASN A 294 13.71 11.32 -24.26
N ILE A 295 13.42 10.28 -25.03
CA ILE A 295 13.88 8.92 -24.75
C ILE A 295 15.21 8.65 -25.44
N THR A 296 16.19 8.14 -24.68
CA THR A 296 17.51 7.73 -25.17
C THR A 296 17.76 6.22 -25.09
N GLU A 297 16.91 5.46 -24.41
CA GLU A 297 17.07 4.02 -24.27
C GLU A 297 15.75 3.28 -24.45
N TYR A 298 15.82 2.01 -24.85
CA TYR A 298 14.67 1.13 -24.95
C TYR A 298 14.99 -0.23 -24.36
N GLY A 299 14.12 -0.75 -23.50
CA GLY A 299 14.32 -2.00 -22.79
C GLY A 299 13.31 -3.06 -23.19
N VAL A 300 13.75 -4.31 -23.26
CA VAL A 300 12.94 -5.50 -23.46
C VAL A 300 13.31 -6.50 -22.37
N MET A 301 12.32 -6.93 -21.59
CA MET A 301 12.47 -7.91 -20.51
C MET A 301 11.94 -9.26 -20.98
N ILE A 302 12.82 -10.25 -20.95
CA ILE A 302 12.59 -11.57 -21.52
C ILE A 302 12.84 -12.60 -20.45
N TRP A 303 11.89 -13.50 -20.23
CA TRP A 303 12.10 -14.62 -19.35
C TRP A 303 13.19 -15.56 -19.88
N ALA A 304 14.24 -15.79 -19.09
CA ALA A 304 15.43 -16.47 -19.56
C ALA A 304 15.27 -18.00 -19.66
N ASP A 305 14.17 -18.55 -19.13
CA ASP A 305 13.83 -19.97 -19.16
C ASP A 305 13.00 -20.38 -20.38
N ASN A 306 12.26 -19.46 -21.01
CA ASN A 306 11.36 -19.78 -22.12
C ASN A 306 11.35 -18.77 -23.28
N GLY A 307 12.02 -17.62 -23.15
CA GLY A 307 12.14 -16.61 -24.21
C GLY A 307 10.91 -15.73 -24.37
N VAL A 308 9.93 -15.81 -23.47
CA VAL A 308 8.73 -14.98 -23.51
C VAL A 308 9.08 -13.55 -23.11
N VAL A 309 8.80 -12.60 -24.01
CA VAL A 309 8.81 -11.16 -23.72
C VAL A 309 7.59 -10.84 -22.88
N TYR A 310 7.80 -10.29 -21.68
CA TYR A 310 6.70 -9.93 -20.78
C TYR A 310 6.62 -8.42 -20.50
N HIS A 311 7.67 -7.68 -20.85
CA HIS A 311 7.68 -6.23 -20.79
C HIS A 311 8.62 -5.66 -21.85
N TYR A 312 8.25 -4.54 -22.44
CA TYR A 312 9.11 -3.75 -23.30
C TYR A 312 8.66 -2.30 -23.29
N GLY A 313 9.59 -1.37 -23.45
CA GLY A 313 9.27 0.04 -23.45
C GLY A 313 10.48 0.95 -23.32
N PRO A 314 10.27 2.27 -23.46
CA PRO A 314 11.33 3.26 -23.28
C PRO A 314 11.96 3.16 -21.89
N GLN A 315 13.28 3.35 -21.82
CA GLN A 315 14.09 3.39 -20.59
C GLN A 315 14.97 4.65 -20.61
N GLY A 316 15.48 5.07 -19.44
CA GLY A 316 16.39 6.22 -19.35
C GLY A 316 15.79 7.46 -18.69
N HIS A 317 16.64 8.44 -18.40
CA HIS A 317 16.33 9.62 -17.57
C HIS A 317 15.48 10.66 -18.32
N TYR A 318 14.38 11.11 -17.69
CA TYR A 318 13.70 12.36 -18.07
C TYR A 318 14.64 13.55 -17.84
N ARG A 319 15.38 13.98 -18.87
CA ARG A 319 15.78 15.40 -18.92
C ARG A 319 14.54 16.20 -19.30
N SER A 320 14.04 16.98 -18.34
CA SER A 320 12.84 17.81 -18.47
C SER A 320 12.94 18.73 -19.70
N ILE A 321 12.25 18.36 -20.78
CA ILE A 321 11.85 19.28 -21.85
C ILE A 321 10.36 19.05 -22.11
N SER A 322 9.67 20.16 -22.28
CA SER A 322 8.24 20.37 -22.16
C SER A 322 7.37 19.71 -23.24
N ARG A 323 6.11 19.48 -22.83
CA ARG A 323 4.84 19.53 -23.58
C ARG A 323 4.24 18.27 -24.24
N ASP A 324 2.93 18.20 -24.00
CA ASP A 324 1.81 17.85 -24.89
C ASP A 324 1.47 16.39 -25.25
N ALA A 325 0.50 15.88 -24.48
CA ALA A 325 -0.76 15.21 -24.87
C ALA A 325 -0.75 13.99 -25.81
N ILE A 326 -1.06 12.80 -25.25
CA ILE A 326 -1.82 11.73 -25.94
C ILE A 326 -2.75 11.02 -24.94
N THR A 327 -4.00 10.79 -25.36
CA THR A 327 -5.11 10.09 -24.68
C THR A 327 -5.05 8.56 -24.84
N PRO A 328 -5.44 7.74 -23.84
CA PRO A 328 -5.60 6.30 -24.05
C PRO A 328 -7.03 5.89 -24.41
N VAL A 329 -7.06 4.91 -25.32
CA VAL A 329 -8.20 4.24 -25.95
C VAL A 329 -8.91 3.29 -24.98
N LEU A 330 -10.25 3.31 -24.98
CA LEU A 330 -11.11 2.37 -24.26
C LEU A 330 -11.12 0.98 -24.94
N TYR A 331 -10.88 -0.09 -24.17
CA TYR A 331 -11.23 -1.46 -24.55
C TYR A 331 -12.60 -1.86 -23.99
N PRO A 332 -13.48 -2.53 -24.76
CA PRO A 332 -14.76 -3.02 -24.26
C PRO A 332 -14.61 -4.41 -23.64
N VAL A 333 -15.21 -4.58 -22.47
CA VAL A 333 -15.48 -5.88 -21.84
C VAL A 333 -16.86 -6.39 -22.28
N PRO A 334 -16.97 -7.57 -22.92
CA PRO A 334 -18.23 -8.30 -22.88
C PRO A 334 -17.98 -9.80 -22.62
N ILE A 335 -17.70 -10.17 -21.37
CA ILE A 335 -17.65 -11.59 -20.96
C ILE A 335 -18.77 -11.94 -19.95
N VAL A 336 -19.28 -10.97 -19.18
CA VAL A 336 -20.30 -11.24 -18.13
C VAL A 336 -21.72 -11.42 -18.71
N VAL A 337 -22.02 -10.83 -19.88
CA VAL A 337 -23.34 -10.93 -20.50
C VAL A 337 -23.60 -12.33 -21.09
N VAL A 338 -22.57 -13.02 -21.56
CA VAL A 338 -22.71 -14.34 -22.22
C VAL A 338 -23.08 -15.45 -21.22
N VAL A 339 -22.54 -15.39 -20.00
CA VAL A 339 -22.80 -16.41 -18.96
C VAL A 339 -24.21 -16.28 -18.38
N SER A 340 -24.72 -15.05 -18.28
CA SER A 340 -26.06 -14.73 -17.75
C SER A 340 -27.18 -15.22 -18.69
N ILE A 341 -26.96 -15.11 -20.00
CA ILE A 341 -27.92 -15.58 -21.03
C ILE A 341 -27.96 -17.12 -21.06
N ALA A 342 -26.81 -17.79 -20.89
CA ALA A 342 -26.75 -19.26 -20.89
C ALA A 342 -27.48 -19.88 -19.69
N THR A 343 -27.36 -19.28 -18.51
CA THR A 343 -28.02 -19.74 -17.27
C THR A 343 -29.54 -19.51 -17.32
N ALA A 344 -29.98 -18.36 -17.83
CA ALA A 344 -31.41 -18.10 -18.05
C ALA A 344 -32.04 -19.08 -19.07
N GLY A 345 -31.32 -19.40 -20.16
CA GLY A 345 -31.74 -20.38 -21.15
C GLY A 345 -31.89 -21.80 -20.57
N ALA A 346 -30.94 -22.22 -19.73
CA ALA A 346 -30.98 -23.52 -19.06
C ALA A 346 -32.17 -23.61 -18.08
N MET A 347 -32.45 -22.56 -17.30
CA MET A 347 -33.59 -22.53 -16.38
C MET A 347 -34.93 -22.61 -17.12
N LEU A 348 -35.08 -21.90 -18.26
CA LEU A 348 -36.30 -21.95 -19.06
C LEU A 348 -36.55 -23.33 -19.69
N LEU A 349 -35.50 -24.03 -20.13
CA LEU A 349 -35.61 -25.39 -20.67
C LEU A 349 -36.01 -26.41 -19.61
N VAL A 350 -35.50 -26.29 -18.38
CA VAL A 350 -35.91 -27.15 -17.24
C VAL A 350 -37.37 -26.87 -16.85
N ARG A 351 -37.79 -25.60 -16.84
CA ARG A 351 -39.18 -25.21 -16.53
C ARG A 351 -40.18 -25.71 -17.57
N ARG A 352 -39.81 -25.76 -18.86
CA ARG A 352 -40.64 -26.31 -19.94
C ARG A 352 -40.78 -27.84 -19.88
N ARG A 353 -39.71 -28.58 -19.55
CA ARG A 353 -39.79 -30.05 -19.42
C ARG A 353 -40.59 -30.51 -18.20
N SER A 354 -40.58 -29.73 -17.12
CA SER A 354 -41.33 -30.02 -15.88
C SER A 354 -42.86 -30.12 -16.08
N LYS A 355 -43.44 -29.35 -17.02
CA LYS A 355 -44.89 -29.38 -17.27
C LYS A 355 -45.38 -30.60 -18.06
N ASN A 356 -44.51 -31.33 -18.76
CA ASN A 356 -44.92 -32.44 -19.64
C ASN A 356 -44.69 -33.84 -19.07
N GLN A 357 -44.12 -33.99 -17.86
CA GLN A 357 -43.70 -35.30 -17.37
C GLN A 357 -44.20 -35.66 -15.96
N GLN A 358 -45.33 -35.10 -15.55
CA GLN A 358 -45.90 -35.26 -14.20
C GLN A 358 -46.70 -36.57 -14.00
N ARG A 359 -46.26 -37.73 -14.54
CA ARG A 359 -46.88 -39.03 -14.16
C ARG A 359 -46.01 -40.26 -14.03
N ARG A 360 -44.74 -40.30 -14.43
CA ARG A 360 -43.90 -41.49 -14.17
C ARG A 360 -42.43 -41.11 -14.01
N THR A 361 -41.97 -41.15 -12.76
CA THR A 361 -40.57 -41.23 -12.24
C THR A 361 -40.20 -40.12 -11.25
N GLU A 362 -40.88 -40.07 -10.11
CA GLU A 362 -40.50 -39.17 -9.00
C GLU A 362 -39.17 -39.60 -8.34
N ALA A 363 -38.85 -40.89 -8.28
CA ALA A 363 -37.62 -41.37 -7.62
C ALA A 363 -36.32 -41.04 -8.37
N LYS A 364 -36.32 -41.01 -9.71
CA LYS A 364 -35.11 -40.69 -10.51
C LYS A 364 -34.88 -39.19 -10.69
N PHE A 365 -35.91 -38.37 -10.52
CA PHE A 365 -35.81 -36.91 -10.65
C PHE A 365 -35.11 -36.28 -9.45
N HIS A 366 -35.39 -36.78 -8.23
CA HIS A 366 -34.76 -36.25 -7.00
C HIS A 366 -33.25 -36.54 -6.91
N LEU A 367 -32.78 -37.69 -7.42
CA LEU A 367 -31.35 -38.01 -7.41
C LEU A 367 -30.54 -37.11 -8.37
N LYS A 368 -31.11 -36.77 -9.54
CA LYS A 368 -30.48 -35.87 -10.52
C LYS A 368 -30.53 -34.40 -10.09
N LEU A 369 -31.58 -33.99 -9.37
CA LEU A 369 -31.68 -32.63 -8.84
C LEU A 369 -30.70 -32.40 -7.68
N GLY A 370 -30.51 -33.40 -6.81
CA GLY A 370 -29.53 -33.35 -5.72
C GLY A 370 -28.08 -33.29 -6.23
N SER A 371 -27.73 -34.09 -7.23
CA SER A 371 -26.39 -34.06 -7.82
C SER A 371 -26.14 -32.79 -8.66
N ALA A 372 -27.15 -32.25 -9.35
CA ALA A 372 -27.04 -30.94 -10.00
C ALA A 372 -26.90 -29.79 -8.99
N LEU A 373 -27.59 -29.83 -7.85
CA LEU A 373 -27.43 -28.84 -6.78
C LEU A 373 -26.06 -28.92 -6.13
N ILE A 374 -25.54 -30.12 -5.85
CA ILE A 374 -24.17 -30.29 -5.32
C ILE A 374 -23.13 -29.80 -6.34
N LEU A 375 -23.30 -30.10 -7.63
CA LEU A 375 -22.37 -29.63 -8.67
C LEU A 375 -22.44 -28.11 -8.83
N VAL A 376 -23.64 -27.50 -8.77
CA VAL A 376 -23.82 -26.05 -8.79
C VAL A 376 -23.25 -25.42 -7.54
N SER A 377 -23.39 -26.03 -6.36
CA SER A 377 -22.79 -25.58 -5.11
C SER A 377 -21.26 -25.64 -5.15
N ILE A 378 -20.68 -26.72 -5.66
CA ILE A 378 -19.22 -26.87 -5.85
C ILE A 378 -18.72 -25.87 -6.89
N LEU A 379 -19.41 -25.72 -8.02
CA LEU A 379 -19.06 -24.75 -9.05
C LEU A 379 -19.22 -23.30 -8.56
N SER A 380 -20.22 -23.00 -7.72
CA SER A 380 -20.39 -21.68 -7.10
C SER A 380 -19.37 -21.41 -5.99
N LEU A 381 -18.87 -22.45 -5.32
CA LEU A 381 -17.78 -22.34 -4.33
C LEU A 381 -16.41 -22.14 -5.01
N SER A 382 -16.22 -22.66 -6.23
CA SER A 382 -15.01 -22.43 -7.04
C SER A 382 -15.05 -21.15 -7.90
N ILE A 383 -16.18 -20.44 -7.95
CA ILE A 383 -16.33 -19.12 -8.58
C ILE A 383 -16.74 -18.10 -7.51
N VAL A 384 -16.26 -18.24 -6.28
CA VAL A 384 -16.04 -17.04 -5.48
C VAL A 384 -14.74 -16.49 -6.07
N PRO A 385 -14.75 -15.44 -6.91
CA PRO A 385 -13.51 -14.69 -7.07
C PRO A 385 -13.16 -14.36 -5.63
N SER A 386 -12.02 -14.85 -5.15
CA SER A 386 -11.45 -14.28 -3.95
C SER A 386 -11.19 -12.84 -4.31
N CYS A 387 -12.21 -12.00 -4.11
CA CYS A 387 -12.16 -10.56 -4.12
C CYS A 387 -11.31 -10.22 -2.90
N PHE A 388 -10.01 -10.50 -3.04
CA PHE A 388 -9.03 -9.84 -2.22
C PHE A 388 -9.19 -8.38 -2.58
N ALA A 389 -9.82 -7.64 -1.68
CA ALA A 389 -9.88 -6.19 -1.74
C ALA A 389 -8.44 -5.71 -1.80
N THR A 390 -7.95 -5.42 -3.00
CA THR A 390 -6.62 -4.90 -3.25
C THR A 390 -6.57 -3.51 -2.65
N SER A 391 -5.58 -3.22 -1.81
CA SER A 391 -5.34 -1.86 -1.34
C SER A 391 -5.07 -0.94 -2.54
N ASN A 392 -5.79 0.16 -2.65
CA ASN A 392 -5.68 1.07 -3.79
C ASN A 392 -4.97 2.36 -3.39
N SER A 393 -4.20 2.92 -4.32
CA SER A 393 -3.65 4.27 -4.18
C SER A 393 -4.10 5.10 -5.37
N VAL A 394 -4.83 6.18 -5.12
CA VAL A 394 -5.31 7.09 -6.17
C VAL A 394 -4.65 8.44 -5.98
N VAL A 395 -3.83 8.81 -6.96
CA VAL A 395 -3.08 10.07 -6.97
C VAL A 395 -3.77 11.00 -7.97
N LEU A 396 -4.31 12.11 -7.48
CA LEU A 396 -5.08 13.10 -8.24
C LEU A 396 -4.36 14.44 -8.20
N GLY A 397 -4.62 15.29 -9.18
CA GLY A 397 -4.40 16.71 -9.04
C GLY A 397 -4.74 17.53 -10.27
N SER A 398 -5.32 18.69 -10.03
CA SER A 398 -5.84 19.59 -11.07
C SER A 398 -4.83 20.66 -11.43
N ARG A 399 -4.68 20.93 -12.73
CA ARG A 399 -3.82 21.99 -13.28
C ARG A 399 -4.61 23.24 -13.63
N TYR A 400 -5.92 23.24 -13.35
CA TYR A 400 -6.80 24.36 -13.66
C TYR A 400 -6.30 25.62 -12.93
N ASN A 401 -5.98 26.69 -13.67
CA ASN A 401 -5.42 27.92 -13.12
C ASN A 401 -4.18 27.73 -12.22
N ILE A 402 -3.35 26.71 -12.49
CA ILE A 402 -2.05 26.52 -11.81
C ILE A 402 -0.92 27.03 -12.73
N PRO A 403 0.02 27.87 -12.22
CA PRO A 403 1.19 28.32 -12.97
C PRO A 403 2.02 27.17 -13.54
N THR A 404 2.76 27.42 -14.62
CA THR A 404 3.49 26.34 -15.34
C THR A 404 4.63 25.76 -14.50
N GLU A 405 5.27 26.60 -13.71
CA GLU A 405 6.34 26.26 -12.78
C GLU A 405 5.80 25.28 -11.72
N GLU A 406 4.68 25.64 -11.09
CA GLU A 406 4.02 24.80 -10.08
C GLU A 406 3.55 23.47 -10.67
N ARG A 407 2.94 23.47 -11.87
CA ARG A 407 2.53 22.24 -12.56
C ARG A 407 3.66 21.24 -12.75
N THR A 408 4.90 21.72 -12.91
CA THR A 408 6.08 20.86 -13.07
C THR A 408 6.42 20.16 -11.75
N VAL A 409 6.34 20.89 -10.64
CA VAL A 409 6.57 20.36 -9.29
C VAL A 409 5.44 19.39 -8.89
N ASP A 410 4.19 19.74 -9.16
CA ASP A 410 3.02 18.87 -8.95
C ASP A 410 3.14 17.54 -9.72
N THR A 411 3.57 17.61 -10.98
CA THR A 411 3.82 16.40 -11.79
C THR A 411 4.90 15.53 -11.16
N THR A 412 5.95 16.16 -10.61
CA THR A 412 7.07 15.45 -10.01
C THR A 412 6.62 14.70 -8.75
N ILE A 413 5.91 15.37 -7.84
CA ILE A 413 5.47 14.73 -6.60
C ILE A 413 4.40 13.66 -6.84
N THR A 414 3.45 13.89 -7.74
CA THR A 414 2.38 12.91 -8.02
C THR A 414 2.96 11.63 -8.63
N ASN A 415 3.95 11.75 -9.53
CA ASN A 415 4.68 10.59 -10.04
C ASN A 415 5.48 9.88 -8.93
N ALA A 416 6.13 10.62 -8.03
CA ALA A 416 6.86 10.03 -6.91
C ALA A 416 5.93 9.22 -5.98
N ILE A 417 4.80 9.81 -5.57
CA ILE A 417 3.79 9.15 -4.73
C ILE A 417 3.26 7.89 -5.41
N ALA A 418 2.97 7.95 -6.71
CA ALA A 418 2.49 6.80 -7.46
C ALA A 418 3.55 5.67 -7.52
N ASN A 419 4.81 6.02 -7.72
CA ASN A 419 5.91 5.07 -7.71
C ASN A 419 6.12 4.43 -6.33
N TYR A 420 6.05 5.22 -5.26
CA TYR A 420 6.15 4.70 -3.89
C TYR A 420 4.99 3.78 -3.55
N SER A 421 3.77 4.16 -3.94
CA SER A 421 2.57 3.35 -3.72
C SER A 421 2.69 2.00 -4.44
N THR A 422 3.10 2.02 -5.71
CA THR A 422 3.33 0.80 -6.49
C THR A 422 4.41 -0.08 -5.85
N SER A 423 5.50 0.53 -5.38
CA SER A 423 6.60 -0.18 -4.72
C SER A 423 6.17 -0.80 -3.39
N ALA A 424 5.24 -0.16 -2.67
CA ALA A 424 4.61 -0.67 -1.46
C ALA A 424 3.53 -1.73 -1.72
N GLY A 425 3.24 -2.03 -3.00
CA GLY A 425 2.29 -3.06 -3.41
C GLY A 425 0.87 -2.56 -3.65
N TYR A 426 0.61 -1.26 -3.70
CA TYR A 426 -0.72 -0.74 -3.99
C TYR A 426 -1.09 -0.88 -5.47
N SER A 427 -2.35 -1.21 -5.72
CA SER A 427 -2.95 -0.99 -7.05
C SER A 427 -3.09 0.52 -7.27
N THR A 428 -2.13 1.08 -8.00
CA THR A 428 -1.94 2.54 -8.06
C THR A 428 -2.47 3.14 -9.35
N SER A 429 -3.33 4.15 -9.23
CA SER A 429 -3.83 4.97 -10.33
C SER A 429 -3.31 6.40 -10.19
N ASN A 430 -2.41 6.82 -11.08
CA ASN A 430 -2.03 8.23 -11.19
C ASN A 430 -2.92 8.94 -12.21
N LEU A 431 -3.87 9.71 -11.70
CA LEU A 431 -4.86 10.47 -12.46
C LEU A 431 -4.54 11.97 -12.49
N TYR A 432 -3.33 12.39 -12.11
CA TYR A 432 -2.92 13.80 -12.18
C TYR A 432 -3.09 14.42 -13.58
N GLY A 433 -3.43 15.71 -13.62
CA GLY A 433 -3.64 16.49 -14.82
C GLY A 433 -5.00 16.24 -15.45
N SER A 434 -5.07 16.09 -16.78
CA SER A 434 -6.35 15.97 -17.52
C SER A 434 -7.19 14.76 -17.12
N SER A 435 -6.60 13.81 -16.41
CA SER A 435 -7.30 12.65 -15.86
C SER A 435 -8.00 12.95 -14.52
N THR A 436 -7.70 14.09 -13.88
CA THR A 436 -8.37 14.56 -12.66
C THR A 436 -9.69 15.23 -13.04
N THR A 437 -10.61 14.41 -13.52
CA THR A 437 -12.01 14.79 -13.80
C THR A 437 -12.84 14.63 -12.53
N ALA A 438 -14.06 15.16 -12.49
CA ALA A 438 -15.00 14.91 -11.38
C ALA A 438 -15.17 13.41 -11.09
N ASN A 439 -15.33 12.60 -12.15
CA ASN A 439 -15.39 11.15 -12.03
C ASN A 439 -14.10 10.51 -11.52
N GLY A 440 -12.93 11.07 -11.86
CA GLY A 440 -11.65 10.62 -11.31
C GLY A 440 -11.53 10.90 -9.81
N ILE A 441 -12.06 12.05 -9.36
CA ILE A 441 -12.14 12.39 -7.94
C ILE A 441 -13.12 11.45 -7.22
N TYR A 442 -14.30 11.18 -7.79
CA TYR A 442 -15.25 10.18 -7.25
C TYR A 442 -14.63 8.78 -7.20
N TYR A 443 -13.84 8.40 -8.20
CA TYR A 443 -13.10 7.16 -8.21
C TYR A 443 -12.11 7.10 -7.03
N GLY A 444 -11.42 8.20 -6.71
CA GLY A 444 -10.63 8.34 -5.48
C GLY A 444 -11.49 8.18 -4.22
N ALA A 445 -12.65 8.83 -4.15
CA ALA A 445 -13.58 8.75 -3.02
C ALA A 445 -14.04 7.31 -2.70
N ILE A 446 -14.33 6.54 -3.75
CA ILE A 446 -14.69 5.11 -3.69
C ILE A 446 -13.47 4.23 -3.38
N GLY A 447 -12.26 4.77 -3.25
CA GLY A 447 -11.05 3.96 -3.01
C GLY A 447 -10.66 3.13 -4.23
N GLY A 448 -10.86 3.66 -5.44
CA GLY A 448 -10.49 3.01 -6.69
C GLY A 448 -11.51 1.96 -7.18
N SER A 449 -11.03 0.84 -7.71
CA SER A 449 -11.84 -0.13 -8.49
C SER A 449 -12.78 -1.03 -7.68
N GLY A 450 -12.87 -0.87 -6.36
CA GLY A 450 -13.75 -1.69 -5.54
C GLY A 450 -13.58 -1.61 -4.03
N GLY A 451 -12.78 -0.69 -3.51
CA GLY A 451 -12.53 -0.60 -2.08
C GLY A 451 -11.53 -1.60 -1.57
N GLY A 452 -10.33 -1.13 -1.31
CA GLY A 452 -9.32 -1.93 -0.66
C GLY A 452 -9.63 -2.15 0.81
N VAL A 453 -8.89 -3.08 1.42
CA VAL A 453 -8.82 -3.13 2.90
C VAL A 453 -8.17 -1.85 3.43
N PHE A 454 -7.25 -1.28 2.64
CA PHE A 454 -6.56 -0.03 2.90
C PHE A 454 -6.50 0.82 1.62
N ASP A 455 -7.05 2.03 1.64
CA ASP A 455 -7.01 2.93 0.48
C ASP A 455 -6.28 4.23 0.80
N ILE A 456 -5.44 4.67 -0.13
CA ILE A 456 -4.72 5.94 -0.07
C ILE A 456 -5.24 6.84 -1.16
N VAL A 457 -5.53 8.09 -0.80
CA VAL A 457 -5.91 9.11 -1.75
C VAL A 457 -5.07 10.35 -1.54
N PHE A 458 -4.38 10.77 -2.60
CA PHE A 458 -3.69 12.04 -2.66
C PHE A 458 -4.38 12.95 -3.66
N TYR A 459 -4.58 14.21 -3.31
CA TYR A 459 -5.04 15.24 -4.24
C TYR A 459 -4.20 16.50 -4.07
N ILE A 460 -3.84 17.15 -5.18
CA ILE A 460 -3.22 18.47 -5.21
C ILE A 460 -3.92 19.40 -6.22
N GLY A 461 -4.14 20.66 -5.87
CA GLY A 461 -4.73 21.65 -6.76
C GLY A 461 -5.56 22.69 -6.00
N HIS A 462 -6.45 23.39 -6.70
CA HIS A 462 -7.33 24.37 -6.06
C HIS A 462 -8.43 23.71 -5.24
N GLY A 463 -8.79 24.39 -4.16
CA GLY A 463 -9.84 24.05 -3.22
C GLY A 463 -10.35 25.31 -2.53
N GLY A 464 -11.53 25.24 -1.93
CA GLY A 464 -12.10 26.41 -1.25
C GLY A 464 -13.59 26.27 -0.98
N HIS A 465 -14.20 27.38 -0.57
CA HIS A 465 -15.63 27.49 -0.41
C HIS A 465 -16.33 27.71 -1.76
N SER A 466 -17.43 26.99 -1.97
CA SER A 466 -18.36 27.17 -3.06
C SER A 466 -19.71 27.56 -2.49
N VAL A 467 -20.19 28.74 -2.87
CA VAL A 467 -21.50 29.24 -2.44
C VAL A 467 -22.50 29.10 -3.57
N GLU A 468 -23.57 28.35 -3.34
CA GLU A 468 -24.69 28.22 -4.28
C GLU A 468 -25.94 28.94 -3.76
N TRP A 469 -26.61 29.67 -4.66
CA TRP A 469 -27.85 30.38 -4.34
C TRP A 469 -29.06 29.50 -4.64
N HIS A 470 -29.84 29.17 -3.61
CA HIS A 470 -31.05 28.36 -3.74
C HIS A 470 -32.32 29.22 -3.59
N TYR A 471 -33.27 29.02 -4.50
CA TYR A 471 -34.62 29.56 -4.41
C TYR A 471 -35.62 28.42 -4.26
N TRP A 472 -36.31 28.38 -3.11
CA TRP A 472 -37.20 27.28 -2.76
C TRP A 472 -38.69 27.64 -2.77
N GLY A 473 -39.02 28.79 -3.39
CA GLY A 473 -40.38 29.29 -3.47
C GLY A 473 -40.92 29.83 -2.13
N TRP A 474 -42.04 30.56 -2.18
CA TRP A 474 -42.66 31.17 -1.01
C TRP A 474 -43.16 30.09 -0.02
N PRO A 475 -42.94 30.22 1.31
CA PRO A 475 -42.51 31.42 2.03
C PRO A 475 -41.00 31.66 2.13
N TRP A 476 -40.15 30.81 1.53
CA TRP A 476 -38.70 30.84 1.71
C TRP A 476 -38.04 31.86 0.78
N GLN A 477 -37.14 32.68 1.33
CA GLN A 477 -36.33 33.64 0.58
C GLN A 477 -35.09 32.95 0.00
N TRP A 478 -34.42 33.64 -0.94
CA TRP A 478 -33.10 33.24 -1.42
C TRP A 478 -32.15 33.05 -0.22
N HIS A 479 -31.46 31.93 -0.21
CA HIS A 479 -30.43 31.62 0.77
C HIS A 479 -29.27 30.90 0.08
N THR A 480 -28.15 30.83 0.78
CA THR A 480 -26.91 30.25 0.28
C THR A 480 -26.67 28.91 0.93
N HIS A 481 -26.26 27.94 0.13
CA HIS A 481 -25.60 26.73 0.62
C HIS A 481 -24.09 26.96 0.46
N ASP A 482 -23.35 26.75 1.54
CA ASP A 482 -21.89 26.77 1.53
C ASP A 482 -21.39 25.33 1.48
N TYR A 483 -20.37 25.09 0.67
CA TYR A 483 -19.77 23.77 0.44
C TYR A 483 -18.26 23.92 0.38
N LEU A 484 -17.53 22.94 0.90
CA LEU A 484 -16.12 22.80 0.54
C LEU A 484 -16.02 22.09 -0.80
N ALA A 485 -15.13 22.54 -1.68
CA ALA A 485 -15.01 21.98 -3.03
C ALA A 485 -13.55 21.82 -3.47
N MET A 486 -13.26 20.70 -4.12
CA MET A 486 -12.08 20.48 -4.95
C MET A 486 -12.36 20.93 -6.39
N THR A 487 -11.32 21.26 -7.14
CA THR A 487 -11.45 21.65 -8.55
C THR A 487 -10.91 20.55 -9.46
N ALA A 488 -11.70 20.03 -10.40
CA ALA A 488 -11.21 19.14 -11.45
C ALA A 488 -10.34 19.91 -12.48
N ASP A 489 -9.61 19.21 -13.35
CA ASP A 489 -8.69 19.82 -14.32
C ASP A 489 -9.42 20.68 -15.38
N ASP A 490 -10.71 20.43 -15.60
CA ASP A 490 -11.57 21.23 -16.47
C ASP A 490 -12.20 22.45 -15.76
N GLY A 491 -11.90 22.65 -14.48
CA GLY A 491 -12.44 23.74 -13.66
C GLY A 491 -13.80 23.44 -13.01
N SER A 492 -14.37 22.26 -13.23
CA SER A 492 -15.58 21.86 -12.51
C SER A 492 -15.31 21.66 -11.02
N LEU A 493 -16.30 21.98 -10.18
CA LEU A 493 -16.21 21.86 -8.74
C LEU A 493 -16.76 20.50 -8.30
N VAL A 494 -16.02 19.82 -7.42
CA VAL A 494 -16.43 18.58 -6.74
C VAL A 494 -16.57 18.88 -5.27
N ARG A 495 -17.81 18.89 -4.79
CA ARG A 495 -18.15 19.32 -3.44
C ARG A 495 -18.05 18.18 -2.43
N ASP A 496 -17.95 18.52 -1.17
CA ASP A 496 -18.00 17.58 -0.04
C ASP A 496 -19.26 16.70 -0.04
N ASN A 497 -20.43 17.23 -0.42
CA ASN A 497 -21.64 16.42 -0.59
C ASN A 497 -21.55 15.40 -1.75
N ASP A 498 -20.93 15.79 -2.87
CA ASP A 498 -20.64 14.85 -3.96
C ASP A 498 -19.67 13.76 -3.48
N ILE A 499 -18.63 14.13 -2.72
CA ILE A 499 -17.67 13.18 -2.17
C ILE A 499 -18.36 12.20 -1.24
N TRP A 500 -19.14 12.67 -0.27
CA TRP A 500 -19.83 11.84 0.70
C TRP A 500 -20.64 10.73 0.03
N HIS A 501 -21.46 11.08 -0.97
CA HIS A 501 -22.24 10.07 -1.69
C HIS A 501 -21.37 9.05 -2.43
N ASN A 502 -20.14 9.40 -2.81
CA ASN A 502 -19.21 8.52 -3.48
C ASN A 502 -18.23 7.80 -2.53
N SER A 503 -18.03 8.23 -1.27
CA SER A 503 -17.13 7.54 -0.32
C SER A 503 -17.84 6.61 0.67
N PHE A 504 -19.18 6.67 0.76
CA PHE A 504 -19.97 6.01 1.81
C PHE A 504 -19.71 4.50 1.96
N TYR A 505 -19.54 3.78 0.85
CA TYR A 505 -19.35 2.34 0.92
C TYR A 505 -17.99 1.93 1.48
N GLN A 506 -16.97 2.78 1.35
CA GLN A 506 -15.62 2.46 1.84
C GLN A 506 -15.42 2.76 3.30
N SER A 507 -15.95 3.89 3.75
CA SER A 507 -15.75 4.40 5.10
C SER A 507 -16.30 3.50 6.20
N ILE A 508 -17.26 2.64 5.89
CA ILE A 508 -17.93 1.81 6.90
C ILE A 508 -17.09 0.57 7.25
N ASN A 509 -16.16 0.14 6.39
CA ASN A 509 -15.43 -1.13 6.58
C ASN A 509 -13.95 -1.11 6.17
N GLY A 510 -13.44 -0.02 5.58
CA GLY A 510 -12.07 0.10 5.08
C GLY A 510 -11.21 1.05 5.92
N GLN A 511 -9.91 0.73 5.99
CA GLN A 511 -8.92 1.70 6.44
C GLN A 511 -8.64 2.68 5.30
N LYS A 512 -8.54 3.98 5.61
CA LYS A 512 -8.37 5.01 4.58
C LYS A 512 -7.43 6.13 5.04
N ALA A 513 -6.47 6.48 4.18
CA ALA A 513 -5.63 7.65 4.36
C ALA A 513 -5.89 8.65 3.22
N VAL A 514 -6.41 9.82 3.56
CA VAL A 514 -6.69 10.90 2.61
C VAL A 514 -5.76 12.07 2.89
N VAL A 515 -5.05 12.53 1.87
CA VAL A 515 -4.14 13.68 1.95
C VAL A 515 -4.50 14.67 0.85
N LEU A 516 -5.07 15.81 1.23
CA LEU A 516 -5.47 16.86 0.31
C LEU A 516 -4.53 18.06 0.46
N TRP A 517 -3.67 18.27 -0.54
CA TRP A 517 -2.81 19.45 -0.65
C TRP A 517 -3.54 20.56 -1.40
N SER A 518 -4.50 21.19 -0.72
CA SER A 518 -5.40 22.16 -1.34
C SER A 518 -6.03 23.07 -0.29
N CYS A 519 -6.31 24.32 -0.68
CA CYS A 519 -6.79 25.37 0.22
C CYS A 519 -8.12 25.01 0.87
N HIS A 520 -8.25 25.32 2.16
CA HIS A 520 -9.47 25.22 2.98
C HIS A 520 -10.09 23.82 3.09
N LEU A 521 -9.48 22.76 2.55
CA LEU A 521 -10.09 21.42 2.57
C LEU A 521 -9.93 20.69 3.91
N GLY A 522 -9.28 21.29 4.90
CA GLY A 522 -9.25 20.84 6.30
C GLY A 522 -10.15 21.68 7.22
N GLU A 523 -10.90 22.63 6.67
CA GLU A 523 -11.81 23.50 7.42
C GLU A 523 -13.11 22.82 7.83
N ASP A 524 -13.95 23.59 8.55
CA ASP A 524 -15.21 23.15 9.16
C ASP A 524 -15.07 21.96 10.10
N ALA A 525 -13.93 21.97 10.79
CA ALA A 525 -13.50 20.93 11.71
C ALA A 525 -13.76 19.55 11.09
N MET A 526 -14.14 18.57 11.88
CA MET A 526 -14.48 17.24 11.40
C MET A 526 -15.63 17.17 10.39
N GLY A 527 -16.36 18.26 10.16
CA GLY A 527 -17.62 18.32 9.42
C GLY A 527 -18.83 17.87 10.24
N SER A 528 -20.03 18.03 9.68
CA SER A 528 -21.30 17.59 10.27
C SER A 528 -22.45 17.63 9.25
N TRP A 529 -23.66 17.36 9.70
CA TRP A 529 -24.86 17.70 8.93
C TRP A 529 -25.25 19.15 9.19
N ILE A 530 -25.42 19.93 8.13
CA ILE A 530 -25.93 21.31 8.18
C ILE A 530 -27.37 21.32 7.66
N THR A 531 -28.29 21.88 8.44
CA THR A 531 -29.65 22.17 8.00
C THR A 531 -29.75 23.61 7.54
N TYR A 532 -29.98 23.81 6.25
CA TYR A 532 -30.14 25.13 5.63
C TYR A 532 -31.53 25.71 5.91
N PRO A 533 -31.75 27.03 5.67
CA PRO A 533 -33.04 27.68 5.90
C PRO A 533 -34.23 27.08 5.13
N CYS A 534 -33.99 26.39 4.02
CA CYS A 534 -35.01 25.61 3.32
C CYS A 534 -35.37 24.29 4.02
N GLY A 535 -34.74 23.95 5.14
CA GLY A 535 -34.91 22.66 5.80
C GLY A 535 -34.19 21.49 5.11
N ASP A 536 -33.48 21.76 4.00
CA ASP A 536 -32.57 20.79 3.41
C ASP A 536 -31.41 20.55 4.38
N THR A 537 -31.06 19.28 4.58
CA THR A 537 -30.02 18.87 5.51
C THR A 537 -28.99 18.06 4.74
N GLN A 538 -27.77 18.60 4.64
CA GLN A 538 -26.70 18.01 3.86
C GLN A 538 -25.45 17.82 4.73
N GLU A 539 -24.66 16.83 4.38
CA GLU A 539 -23.29 16.69 4.84
C GLU A 539 -22.44 17.92 4.48
N HIS A 540 -21.49 18.24 5.35
CA HIS A 540 -20.58 19.36 5.18
C HIS A 540 -19.24 19.06 5.82
N GLY A 541 -18.15 19.47 5.18
CA GLY A 541 -16.78 19.29 5.64
C GLY A 541 -16.09 18.09 4.97
N MET A 542 -14.94 18.34 4.32
CA MET A 542 -14.17 17.29 3.63
C MET A 542 -13.72 16.14 4.55
N PRO A 543 -13.26 16.35 5.80
CA PRO A 543 -12.93 15.24 6.69
C PRO A 543 -14.12 14.30 6.91
N TYR A 544 -15.33 14.85 7.10
CA TYR A 544 -16.57 14.09 7.20
C TYR A 544 -16.88 13.39 5.89
N ALA A 545 -16.90 14.16 4.78
CA ALA A 545 -17.17 13.71 3.42
C ALA A 545 -16.45 12.39 3.12
N TRP A 546 -15.14 12.36 3.31
CA TRP A 546 -14.28 11.24 2.94
C TRP A 546 -14.37 10.02 3.87
N ASN A 547 -14.60 10.25 5.16
CA ASN A 547 -14.42 9.22 6.21
C ASN A 547 -15.73 8.76 6.86
N HIS A 548 -16.83 9.48 6.70
CA HIS A 548 -18.14 9.13 7.26
C HIS A 548 -18.23 8.96 8.78
N VAL A 549 -17.30 9.57 9.50
CA VAL A 549 -17.21 9.49 10.94
C VAL A 549 -17.13 10.90 11.49
N THR A 550 -17.95 11.23 12.49
CA THR A 550 -17.91 12.50 13.25
C THR A 550 -17.11 12.39 14.55
N SER A 551 -16.54 11.22 14.83
CA SER A 551 -15.78 10.91 16.06
C SER A 551 -14.29 10.68 15.82
N LEU A 552 -13.74 11.20 14.72
CA LEU A 552 -12.29 11.21 14.49
C LEU A 552 -11.63 12.14 15.51
N SER A 553 -10.36 11.90 15.79
CA SER A 553 -9.57 12.86 16.55
C SER A 553 -9.42 14.17 15.78
N PHE A 554 -9.55 15.31 16.46
CA PHE A 554 -9.28 16.64 15.91
C PHE A 554 -7.78 16.93 15.76
N ASP A 555 -6.93 16.18 16.47
CA ASP A 555 -5.46 16.24 16.38
C ASP A 555 -4.95 14.80 16.40
N GLY A 556 -5.17 14.12 15.27
CA GLY A 556 -4.76 12.74 15.06
C GLY A 556 -3.26 12.52 15.19
N TYR A 557 -2.45 13.58 15.17
CA TYR A 557 -1.03 13.49 15.48
C TYR A 557 -0.78 13.33 16.99
N PHE A 558 -1.25 14.26 17.84
CA PHE A 558 -0.97 14.18 19.30
C PHE A 558 -1.92 13.25 20.05
N SER A 559 -3.14 13.10 19.55
CA SER A 559 -4.21 12.32 20.17
C SER A 559 -4.83 11.38 19.13
N PRO A 560 -4.06 10.47 18.50
CA PRO A 560 -4.59 9.55 17.50
C PRO A 560 -5.75 8.73 18.08
N ASP A 561 -6.81 8.58 17.30
CA ASP A 561 -7.89 7.64 17.65
C ASP A 561 -7.57 6.20 17.19
N SER A 562 -8.59 5.34 17.10
CA SER A 562 -8.50 3.95 16.64
C SER A 562 -9.46 3.63 15.50
N SER A 563 -9.87 4.66 14.74
CA SER A 563 -10.84 4.56 13.65
C SER A 563 -10.34 3.75 12.44
N GLY A 564 -9.03 3.57 12.31
CA GLY A 564 -8.41 3.05 11.09
C GLY A 564 -8.45 4.03 9.93
N GLN A 565 -8.72 5.32 10.19
CA GLN A 565 -8.85 6.35 9.17
C GLN A 565 -8.03 7.58 9.54
N VAL A 566 -7.45 8.23 8.53
CA VAL A 566 -6.72 9.48 8.72
C VAL A 566 -7.01 10.42 7.56
N PHE A 567 -7.17 11.70 7.90
CA PHE A 567 -7.35 12.77 6.93
C PHE A 567 -6.34 13.87 7.21
N ILE A 568 -5.62 14.29 6.18
CA ILE A 568 -4.67 15.39 6.23
C ILE A 568 -5.13 16.44 5.21
N GLY A 569 -5.30 17.67 5.67
CA GLY A 569 -5.72 18.80 4.82
C GLY A 569 -5.25 20.12 5.39
N PHE A 570 -5.71 21.23 4.81
CA PHE A 570 -5.32 22.57 5.23
C PHE A 570 -6.52 23.36 5.79
N ILE A 571 -6.33 23.97 6.94
CA ILE A 571 -7.11 25.15 7.34
C ILE A 571 -6.43 26.35 6.67
N GLY A 572 -7.19 27.19 5.97
CA GLY A 572 -6.66 28.32 5.20
C GLY A 572 -5.98 27.93 3.89
N PRO A 573 -5.17 28.83 3.30
CA PRO A 573 -4.51 28.60 2.02
C PRO A 573 -3.44 27.52 2.13
N ALA A 574 -3.44 26.57 1.19
CA ALA A 574 -2.32 25.65 0.99
C ALA A 574 -1.23 26.33 0.11
N PRO A 575 0.06 26.21 0.44
CA PRO A 575 1.11 26.79 -0.37
C PRO A 575 1.27 26.01 -1.67
N PHE A 576 1.70 26.72 -2.70
CA PHE A 576 2.35 26.06 -3.84
C PHE A 576 3.56 25.24 -3.37
N LEU A 577 3.77 24.07 -3.96
CA LEU A 577 4.94 23.24 -3.72
C LEU A 577 6.23 23.95 -4.11
N SER A 578 6.15 24.83 -5.12
CA SER A 578 7.24 25.71 -5.57
C SER A 578 7.44 26.97 -4.71
N TYR A 579 6.72 27.10 -3.59
CA TYR A 579 6.85 28.28 -2.73
C TYR A 579 8.09 28.21 -1.84
N ASP A 580 9.00 29.16 -2.03
CA ASP A 580 10.29 29.25 -1.31
C ASP A 580 10.24 30.04 0.01
N GLY A 581 9.08 30.59 0.39
CA GLY A 581 8.97 31.50 1.53
C GLY A 581 9.04 30.84 2.93
N PHE A 582 9.24 29.52 3.00
CA PHE A 582 9.29 28.78 4.28
C PHE A 582 10.71 28.41 4.74
N GLY A 583 11.72 29.12 4.25
CA GLY A 583 13.11 28.93 4.68
C GLY A 583 13.83 27.73 4.05
N MET A 584 13.19 27.07 3.09
CA MET A 584 13.76 26.04 2.22
C MET A 584 13.13 26.17 0.83
N ASN A 585 13.93 25.96 -0.22
CA ASN A 585 13.41 25.94 -1.58
C ASN A 585 12.47 24.76 -1.77
N ASP A 586 11.33 25.00 -2.41
CA ASP A 586 10.28 24.01 -2.64
C ASP A 586 9.89 23.23 -1.36
N ALA A 587 9.77 23.93 -0.22
CA ALA A 587 9.55 23.30 1.09
C ALA A 587 8.37 22.31 1.09
N GLY A 588 7.29 22.62 0.37
CA GLY A 588 6.13 21.74 0.21
C GLY A 588 6.48 20.43 -0.52
N LEU A 589 7.24 20.52 -1.63
CA LEU A 589 7.71 19.35 -2.37
C LEU A 589 8.56 18.43 -1.49
N VAL A 590 9.56 19.00 -0.82
CA VAL A 590 10.50 18.25 0.03
C VAL A 590 9.76 17.56 1.18
N PHE A 591 8.79 18.27 1.78
CA PHE A 591 7.94 17.73 2.83
C PHE A 591 7.14 16.51 2.34
N LEU A 592 6.37 16.65 1.27
CA LEU A 592 5.54 15.57 0.72
C LEU A 592 6.38 14.37 0.28
N HIS A 593 7.53 14.61 -0.35
CA HIS A 593 8.43 13.54 -0.80
C HIS A 593 8.89 12.69 0.38
N HIS A 594 9.38 13.30 1.47
CA HIS A 594 9.83 12.56 2.65
C HIS A 594 8.69 11.92 3.42
N PHE A 595 7.53 12.59 3.52
CA PHE A 595 6.34 12.02 4.14
C PHE A 595 5.94 10.70 3.46
N TYR A 596 5.72 10.73 2.14
CA TYR A 596 5.28 9.54 1.41
C TYR A 596 6.37 8.47 1.30
N TYR A 597 7.63 8.87 1.19
CA TYR A 597 8.73 7.91 1.18
C TYR A 597 8.82 7.15 2.51
N ALA A 598 8.73 7.85 3.65
CA ALA A 598 8.69 7.19 4.96
C ALA A 598 7.47 6.30 5.12
N ALA A 599 6.30 6.81 4.75
CA ALA A 599 5.04 6.10 4.93
C ALA A 599 5.03 4.80 4.10
N LEU A 600 5.33 4.89 2.80
CA LEU A 600 5.16 3.78 1.86
C LEU A 600 6.40 2.90 1.71
N ILE A 601 7.61 3.47 1.76
CA ILE A 601 8.84 2.69 1.55
C ILE A 601 9.40 2.16 2.86
N TYR A 602 9.38 2.95 3.92
CA TYR A 602 9.82 2.48 5.23
C TYR A 602 8.72 1.81 6.05
N GLY A 603 7.45 1.94 5.64
CA GLY A 603 6.32 1.38 6.37
C GLY A 603 6.14 2.07 7.72
N TRP A 604 6.34 3.39 7.78
CA TRP A 604 6.17 4.18 8.99
C TRP A 604 4.73 4.62 9.18
N THR A 605 4.38 4.93 10.44
CA THR A 605 3.07 5.52 10.74
C THR A 605 2.97 6.93 10.16
N VAL A 606 1.75 7.43 9.93
CA VAL A 606 1.54 8.81 9.48
C VAL A 606 2.23 9.83 10.41
N HIS A 607 2.15 9.61 11.72
CA HIS A 607 2.82 10.41 12.74
C HIS A 607 4.34 10.48 12.51
N ASP A 608 4.98 9.32 12.39
CA ASP A 608 6.44 9.24 12.24
C ASP A 608 6.91 9.77 10.87
N SER A 609 6.10 9.57 9.84
CA SER A 609 6.34 10.11 8.49
C SER A 609 6.24 11.64 8.46
N LEU A 610 5.28 12.24 9.17
CA LEU A 610 5.17 13.70 9.33
C LEU A 610 6.38 14.25 10.06
N ASP A 611 6.85 13.55 11.09
CA ASP A 611 8.07 13.93 11.81
C ASP A 611 9.31 13.93 10.92
N LEU A 612 9.49 12.90 10.08
CA LEU A 612 10.59 12.87 9.12
C LEU A 612 10.49 14.02 8.12
N ALA A 613 9.30 14.25 7.57
CA ALA A 613 9.07 15.31 6.61
C ALA A 613 9.39 16.69 7.18
N ALA A 614 8.93 16.99 8.39
CA ALA A 614 9.22 18.24 9.08
C ALA A 614 10.72 18.39 9.42
N GLN A 615 11.38 17.29 9.83
CA GLN A 615 12.82 17.29 10.11
C GLN A 615 13.64 17.55 8.86
N SER A 616 13.26 16.95 7.72
CA SER A 616 13.95 17.17 6.45
C SER A 616 13.86 18.61 5.96
N VAL A 617 12.77 19.33 6.26
CA VAL A 617 12.58 20.72 5.82
C VAL A 617 13.12 21.74 6.83
N TRP A 618 12.82 21.57 8.11
CA TRP A 618 13.09 22.57 9.15
C TRP A 618 13.98 22.07 10.30
N GLY A 619 14.42 20.82 10.28
CA GLY A 619 15.21 20.24 11.37
C GLY A 619 14.44 20.05 12.68
N VAL A 620 13.09 20.05 12.63
CA VAL A 620 12.22 19.88 13.80
C VAL A 620 11.15 18.82 13.58
N ASN A 621 10.65 18.21 14.65
CA ASN A 621 9.49 17.32 14.57
C ASN A 621 8.23 18.08 14.12
N TYR A 622 7.27 17.39 13.51
CA TYR A 622 6.02 18.00 13.06
C TYR A 622 5.25 18.60 14.24
N GLY A 623 5.19 17.90 15.38
CA GLY A 623 4.61 18.39 16.64
C GLY A 623 5.27 19.63 17.26
N SER A 624 6.42 20.06 16.76
CA SER A 624 7.11 21.24 17.30
C SER A 624 6.36 22.53 16.99
N THR A 625 6.40 23.49 17.94
CA THR A 625 5.93 24.85 17.69
C THR A 625 6.75 25.62 16.65
N SER A 626 7.86 25.05 16.21
CA SER A 626 8.69 25.61 15.13
C SER A 626 8.38 24.99 13.77
N CYS A 627 7.53 23.96 13.68
CA CYS A 627 7.12 23.40 12.40
C CYS A 627 6.09 24.33 11.75
N ILE A 628 6.48 24.94 10.63
CA ILE A 628 5.66 25.95 9.94
C ILE A 628 4.33 25.37 9.48
N PHE A 629 4.31 24.15 8.93
CA PHE A 629 3.05 23.54 8.50
C PHE A 629 2.13 23.15 9.65
N ARG A 630 2.63 22.91 10.85
CA ARG A 630 1.75 22.63 12.00
C ARG A 630 1.26 23.91 12.67
N ASN A 631 2.19 24.80 13.00
CA ASN A 631 1.88 26.00 13.76
C ASN A 631 1.22 27.10 12.92
N GLY A 632 1.38 26.97 11.61
CA GLY A 632 0.80 27.83 10.62
C GLY A 632 1.74 28.92 10.13
N TYR A 633 1.28 29.53 9.06
CA TYR A 633 1.94 30.58 8.29
C TYR A 633 0.88 31.55 7.79
N THR A 634 1.32 32.67 7.22
CA THR A 634 0.43 33.62 6.54
C THR A 634 0.77 33.66 5.05
N LEU A 635 -0.21 33.37 4.19
CA LEU A 635 -0.13 33.55 2.74
C LEU A 635 -1.24 34.49 2.30
N ASP A 636 -0.90 35.51 1.52
CA ASP A 636 -1.85 36.52 1.00
C ASP A 636 -2.77 37.16 2.06
N GLY A 637 -2.28 37.26 3.30
CA GLY A 637 -3.02 37.85 4.43
C GLY A 637 -3.91 36.86 5.19
N GLU A 638 -3.95 35.60 4.77
CA GLU A 638 -4.72 34.54 5.42
C GLU A 638 -3.80 33.54 6.13
N ASN A 639 -4.24 33.02 7.27
CA ASN A 639 -3.46 32.05 8.04
C ASN A 639 -3.74 30.64 7.54
N GLY A 640 -2.70 29.91 7.16
CA GLY A 640 -2.77 28.52 6.71
C GLY A 640 -2.01 27.57 7.65
N HIS A 641 -2.51 26.35 7.85
CA HIS A 641 -1.77 25.25 8.49
C HIS A 641 -2.36 23.89 8.13
N ILE A 642 -1.56 22.83 8.25
CA ILE A 642 -1.97 21.44 8.09
C ILE A 642 -2.67 20.96 9.35
N VAL A 643 -3.80 20.29 9.16
CA VAL A 643 -4.52 19.53 10.18
C VAL A 643 -4.41 18.03 9.88
N VAL A 644 -4.36 17.24 10.96
CA VAL A 644 -4.38 15.78 10.90
C VAL A 644 -5.57 15.33 11.72
N TYR A 645 -6.61 14.82 11.06
CA TYR A 645 -7.76 14.22 11.72
C TYR A 645 -7.64 12.70 11.72
N GLY A 646 -8.14 12.04 12.77
CA GLY A 646 -8.20 10.58 12.82
C GLY A 646 -7.05 9.88 13.55
N GLN A 647 -6.64 8.73 13.03
CA GLN A 647 -5.59 7.88 13.59
C GLN A 647 -4.23 8.19 12.96
N GLY A 648 -3.48 9.16 13.49
CA GLY A 648 -2.11 9.43 13.02
C GLY A 648 -1.12 8.28 13.23
N THR A 649 -1.43 7.27 14.04
CA THR A 649 -0.60 6.06 14.22
C THR A 649 -0.87 4.99 13.17
N ILE A 650 -1.72 5.26 12.18
CA ILE A 650 -2.00 4.33 11.09
C ILE A 650 -0.78 4.22 10.16
N TYR A 651 -0.54 3.01 9.65
CA TYR A 651 0.45 2.74 8.63
C TYR A 651 -0.17 2.98 7.25
N MET A 652 0.57 3.60 6.33
CA MET A 652 0.18 3.69 4.93
C MET A 652 0.90 2.63 4.10
#